data_AF-N8YI17-F1
#
_entry.id   AF-N8YI17-F1
#
_cell.length_a   1.000
_cell.length_b   1.000
_cell.length_c   1.000
_cell.angle_alpha   90.00
_cell.angle_beta   90.00
_cell.angle_gamma   90.00
#
_symmetry.space_group_name_H-M   'P 1'
#
loop_
_entity.id
_entity.type
_entity.pdbx_description
1 polymer ?
#
loop_
_entity_poly.entity_id
_entity_poly.type
_entity_poly.pdbx_seq_one_letter_code
_entity_poly.pdbx_strand_id
1 'polypeptide(L)'
;MNKNRYRVIFSQARGMFIAVAEIVKSRTKTAGQSHSIGEIEIEDVTGASSITYKKLNPVNFAVVSLLGAAIYTLPMATIAESQIVADRSAPSSQQATILNSSNGLTQVNIQTPSAGGVSRNTYTQFDVGQEGAILNNARNNTQTQLGGWVQGNPWLAKGEAKVILNEVNSSNPSQLKGYLEVAGKQAQVVIANPSGLICDGCGVINADRFTLTTGQAVMHQGYLDSFRVREGQVTIEGKGLNGSLTPYTDIYARALNVNAGLYANELKTVLGQNDINVQDQNSAKITATTSTTSSPTPSFALDVGKLGGMYAGKIYLVGTEKGLGVRNAGSLNATTGQMHLNANGDLTNTGNMIANKDQLQLNAENIKNTGNISSATSQVRVDSQNLDNSGLISSADELYLDQQKTLTNAGVLNAARIVLDANSLKNSGSIEQTGAQSLDLISGSISNTGGRIGLAKNSATSGDTGVNNGGSAGETSGSGSTAVKPNNPAQDGGSVEIAKDSSTTNVPKDYDKGYIHVKEQLNNDQGAIIARGVIDLDTNNILANQEGKLNLGHIKVQGEKFNNDQGQLTVQQADILSTILSNQSGQIAVNKSLKVQSTSANNNKGTIQAVEQVDINITDSLNNSEGKIASGQQLSIHAGQVNNQSGLLYSEQQDIGLDVQQALDNASGIIQAKTQLNLNSQNLNNNLGQIIAENIQQEHGSVDNTLGSIVAKQNLISSAIQFDNNQGQIQANNIEFEHKQLNNSGSIYADQNLNIIGQNLQNTGSLSAGQEIQLKSETLQHQQSGLIAAGLDRQGKLGTTGNLKIIADQVELHGQSFAGENLNVQSQNHIDASKGQLQSKNIELNSQLGNISTHSAQVIAEHLSLNSHDVINNQQGTLSAKDLKLNANSLDNSQGHILHTGTDLLDLNFSQTLNNQSGEIRSNATQVNLNTTSLNNTAGQLIHAGTGQLDIQVDQLQGNQGKILSNGQLQLQAGILDLSQGVTSAEHIILKANQLNHQQGQLIQRGKQSPLTLAIQQQLNNQLGFIQSQTILNMDTGALNNQGGTLSTAQGQDLNLKVKGLLDNSHSGKIYVGNNANIQAGSIDNHTQGQINVQQNLKLNSQLQVNNQTGQIAANADVHIQSQGIDNSEGQISSVQGRLELDAGTGLLSNQSGSLQSAKDIEIKAERLHSQSGLINAQGSIQAQIQQEIDNNAGQ
;
A
#
# COMPACT_ATOMS: atom_id res chain seq x y z
N MET A 1 19.58 -4.76 51.10
CA MET A 1 18.84 -3.86 50.20
C MET A 1 19.59 -3.75 48.89
N ASN A 2 18.94 -3.89 47.74
CA ASN A 2 19.60 -3.67 46.45
C ASN A 2 19.59 -2.18 46.06
N LYS A 3 20.49 -1.79 45.16
CA LYS A 3 20.76 -0.37 44.83
C LYS A 3 19.56 0.36 44.19
N ASN A 4 18.58 -0.38 43.68
CA ASN A 4 17.45 0.17 42.92
C ASN A 4 16.11 0.11 43.70
N ARG A 5 16.06 -0.48 44.90
CA ARG A 5 14.84 -0.66 45.73
C ARG A 5 13.71 -1.44 45.03
N TYR A 6 14.02 -2.55 44.35
CA TYR A 6 13.02 -3.47 43.79
C TYR A 6 13.15 -4.90 44.35
N ARG A 7 12.01 -5.56 44.60
CA ARG A 7 11.90 -6.97 45.02
C ARG A 7 10.98 -7.74 44.07
N VAL A 8 11.16 -9.05 43.93
CA VAL A 8 10.32 -9.90 43.07
C VAL A 8 9.16 -10.50 43.89
N ILE A 9 7.93 -10.41 43.39
CA ILE A 9 6.71 -11.00 43.99
C ILE A 9 5.89 -11.76 42.94
N PHE A 10 5.14 -12.79 43.35
CA PHE A 10 4.19 -13.46 42.45
C PHE A 10 2.88 -12.66 42.35
N SER A 11 2.45 -12.31 41.14
CA SER A 11 1.19 -11.59 40.91
C SER A 11 0.08 -12.54 40.50
N GLN A 12 -0.84 -12.82 41.44
CA GLN A 12 -1.94 -13.76 41.22
C GLN A 12 -2.91 -13.33 40.10
N ALA A 13 -3.06 -12.03 39.85
CA ALA A 13 -3.87 -11.50 38.75
C ALA A 13 -3.18 -11.64 37.36
N ARG A 14 -1.92 -12.06 37.31
CA ARG A 14 -1.14 -12.26 36.07
C ARG A 14 -0.42 -13.62 35.98
N GLY A 15 -0.56 -14.49 36.98
CA GLY A 15 -0.01 -15.85 36.99
C GLY A 15 1.52 -15.97 37.01
N MET A 16 2.28 -14.89 37.26
CA MET A 16 3.75 -14.88 37.12
C MET A 16 4.47 -14.01 38.16
N PHE A 17 5.77 -14.25 38.34
CA PHE A 17 6.65 -13.42 39.17
C PHE A 17 7.02 -12.11 38.47
N ILE A 18 6.92 -10.98 39.18
CA ILE A 18 7.19 -9.63 38.70
C ILE A 18 8.05 -8.84 39.68
N ALA A 19 8.93 -7.97 39.18
CA ALA A 19 9.68 -7.03 40.01
C ALA A 19 8.83 -5.80 40.37
N VAL A 20 8.76 -5.46 41.66
CA VAL A 20 8.01 -4.32 42.20
C VAL A 20 8.88 -3.54 43.17
N ALA A 21 8.63 -2.23 43.32
CA ALA A 21 9.41 -1.42 44.26
C ALA A 21 9.25 -1.92 45.71
N GLU A 22 10.29 -1.84 46.54
CA GLU A 22 10.30 -2.31 47.94
C GLU A 22 9.21 -1.63 48.80
N ILE A 23 8.70 -0.47 48.37
CA ILE A 23 7.62 0.28 49.02
C ILE A 23 6.19 -0.23 48.73
N VAL A 24 6.02 -1.20 47.83
CA VAL A 24 4.69 -1.75 47.48
C VAL A 24 4.24 -2.79 48.53
N LYS A 25 3.19 -2.47 49.29
CA LYS A 25 2.54 -3.40 50.25
C LYS A 25 1.76 -4.49 49.50
N SER A 26 2.07 -5.75 49.78
CA SER A 26 1.34 -6.92 49.26
C SER A 26 0.01 -7.12 50.00
N ARG A 27 -1.07 -7.44 49.27
CA ARG A 27 -2.44 -7.47 49.83
C ARG A 27 -2.79 -8.72 50.67
N THR A 28 -1.85 -9.66 50.86
CA THR A 28 -2.09 -10.95 51.55
C THR A 28 -0.88 -11.44 52.35
N LYS A 29 -0.71 -10.93 53.58
CA LYS A 29 -0.26 -11.70 54.76
C LYS A 29 -0.20 -10.82 56.02
N THR A 30 -1.10 -11.10 56.96
CA THR A 30 -0.91 -10.77 58.39
C THR A 30 -0.23 -11.97 59.04
N ALA A 31 0.90 -11.78 59.73
CA ALA A 31 1.38 -12.68 60.78
C ALA A 31 2.56 -12.06 61.53
N GLY A 32 2.27 -11.43 62.66
CA GLY A 32 3.21 -11.22 63.77
C GLY A 32 2.43 -11.52 65.04
N GLN A 33 2.44 -12.78 65.49
CA GLN A 33 1.76 -13.16 66.72
C GLN A 33 2.62 -12.82 67.94
N SER A 34 2.03 -12.10 68.89
CA SER A 34 2.43 -12.10 70.29
C SER A 34 1.14 -12.11 71.11
N HIS A 35 0.91 -13.14 71.92
CA HIS A 35 -0.22 -13.17 72.85
C HIS A 35 0.01 -12.21 74.02
N SER A 36 -1.00 -11.41 74.35
CA SER A 36 -1.36 -11.11 75.74
C SER A 36 -2.84 -10.68 75.81
N ILE A 37 -3.47 -10.95 76.95
CA ILE A 37 -4.92 -10.90 77.19
C ILE A 37 -5.28 -9.59 77.91
N GLY A 38 -6.49 -9.06 77.67
CA GLY A 38 -7.03 -7.81 78.25
C GLY A 38 -7.75 -7.04 77.13
N GLU A 39 -9.08 -6.95 77.04
CA GLU A 39 -10.07 -6.40 77.98
C GLU A 39 -10.03 -4.86 78.07
N ILE A 40 -11.22 -4.25 78.07
CA ILE A 40 -11.55 -2.83 78.35
C ILE A 40 -11.46 -1.83 77.17
N GLU A 41 -12.32 -0.82 77.32
CA GLU A 41 -12.76 0.29 76.47
C GLU A 41 -11.66 1.33 76.11
N ILE A 42 -12.13 2.52 75.66
CA ILE A 42 -11.52 3.87 75.62
C ILE A 42 -11.51 4.40 74.17
N GLU A 43 -12.34 5.38 73.79
CA GLU A 43 -12.33 6.83 74.12
C GLU A 43 -11.11 7.60 73.54
N ASP A 44 -11.41 8.69 72.83
CA ASP A 44 -10.65 9.94 72.66
C ASP A 44 -9.10 10.04 72.49
N VAL A 45 -8.73 10.64 71.34
CA VAL A 45 -7.99 11.94 71.23
C VAL A 45 -6.44 12.02 71.10
N THR A 46 -6.03 12.92 70.18
CA THR A 46 -4.69 13.56 69.94
C THR A 46 -3.51 12.72 69.40
N GLY A 47 -2.58 13.29 68.62
CA GLY A 47 -2.57 14.61 67.95
C GLY A 47 -1.17 15.12 67.54
N ALA A 48 -1.13 16.16 66.66
CA ALA A 48 -0.02 17.12 66.41
C ALA A 48 1.30 16.58 65.75
N SER A 49 2.14 17.37 65.06
CA SER A 49 2.07 18.70 64.36
C SER A 49 3.36 18.85 63.49
N SER A 50 3.47 19.69 62.43
CA SER A 50 3.80 21.14 62.42
C SER A 50 3.83 21.65 60.94
N ILE A 51 3.15 22.71 60.47
CA ILE A 51 3.29 24.19 60.67
C ILE A 51 4.43 24.84 59.84
N THR A 52 4.18 25.81 58.92
CA THR A 52 4.38 27.27 59.14
C THR A 52 3.72 28.20 58.08
N TYR A 53 3.13 29.29 58.59
CA TYR A 53 2.45 30.53 58.10
C TYR A 53 3.00 31.28 56.84
N LYS A 54 2.32 32.27 56.22
CA LYS A 54 1.52 33.47 56.69
C LYS A 54 0.59 33.97 55.53
N LYS A 55 -0.41 34.89 55.61
CA LYS A 55 -1.19 35.64 56.66
C LYS A 55 -2.43 36.30 55.98
N LEU A 56 -3.58 36.49 56.65
CA LEU A 56 -4.47 37.67 56.50
C LEU A 56 -5.57 37.79 57.60
N ASN A 57 -5.70 39.01 58.14
CA ASN A 57 -6.62 39.66 59.10
C ASN A 57 -7.44 38.92 60.21
N PRO A 58 -7.47 39.42 61.48
CA PRO A 58 -8.06 38.73 62.64
C PRO A 58 -9.32 39.37 63.27
N VAL A 59 -10.26 39.92 62.49
CA VAL A 59 -11.45 40.63 63.07
C VAL A 59 -12.69 39.72 63.24
N ASN A 60 -12.88 38.69 62.41
CA ASN A 60 -14.13 37.92 62.40
C ASN A 60 -14.22 36.77 63.42
N PHE A 61 -13.24 36.59 64.32
CA PHE A 61 -13.26 35.53 65.34
C PHE A 61 -13.58 36.02 66.77
N ALA A 62 -13.62 37.34 67.00
CA ALA A 62 -13.85 37.91 68.32
C ALA A 62 -15.34 37.94 68.75
N VAL A 63 -16.28 37.65 67.84
CA VAL A 63 -17.73 37.85 68.06
C VAL A 63 -18.47 36.53 68.40
N VAL A 64 -17.85 35.36 68.20
CA VAL A 64 -18.53 34.05 68.26
C VAL A 64 -18.33 33.30 69.59
N SER A 65 -17.56 33.84 70.55
CA SER A 65 -17.27 33.13 71.82
C SER A 65 -17.20 33.97 73.09
N LEU A 66 -17.61 35.24 73.05
CA LEU A 66 -17.82 36.02 74.28
C LEU A 66 -19.31 36.10 74.61
N LEU A 67 -19.69 35.35 75.65
CA LEU A 67 -20.83 35.59 76.55
C LEU A 67 -22.23 35.37 75.96
N GLY A 68 -22.63 34.09 75.91
CA GLY A 68 -24.02 33.76 76.20
C GLY A 68 -24.29 33.94 77.70
N ALA A 69 -25.25 34.80 78.07
CA ALA A 69 -25.81 34.90 79.43
C ALA A 69 -27.14 35.68 79.47
N ALA A 70 -28.23 35.10 78.96
CA ALA A 70 -29.60 35.49 79.31
C ALA A 70 -30.60 34.37 78.95
N ILE A 71 -31.03 33.61 79.97
CA ILE A 71 -32.24 32.77 79.88
C ILE A 71 -33.45 33.70 80.06
N TYR A 72 -34.53 33.55 79.28
CA TYR A 72 -35.92 33.57 79.77
C TYR A 72 -36.95 33.27 78.66
N THR A 73 -37.63 32.13 78.80
CA THR A 73 -39.01 31.81 78.37
C THR A 73 -39.46 31.89 76.89
N LEU A 74 -40.27 30.89 76.52
CA LEU A 74 -41.14 30.81 75.33
C LEU A 74 -42.03 32.07 75.17
N PRO A 75 -42.51 32.33 73.94
CA PRO A 75 -43.86 31.81 73.67
C PRO A 75 -43.92 30.83 72.48
N MET A 76 -44.89 29.93 72.54
CA MET A 76 -45.45 29.23 71.38
C MET A 76 -45.86 30.24 70.30
N ALA A 77 -45.93 29.79 69.05
CA ALA A 77 -46.49 30.58 67.95
C ALA A 77 -47.87 31.15 68.35
N THR A 78 -48.01 32.47 68.34
CA THR A 78 -49.30 33.11 68.49
C THR A 78 -50.13 32.87 67.24
N ILE A 79 -51.34 32.37 67.43
CA ILE A 79 -52.38 32.39 66.40
C ILE A 79 -52.71 33.86 66.19
N ALA A 80 -52.30 34.42 65.06
CA ALA A 80 -52.64 35.78 64.68
C ALA A 80 -54.08 35.79 64.13
N GLU A 81 -54.99 36.44 64.86
CA GLU A 81 -56.33 36.80 64.37
C GLU A 81 -56.22 37.76 63.17
N SER A 82 -57.21 37.76 62.28
CA SER A 82 -57.29 38.68 61.15
C SER A 82 -57.25 40.15 61.58
N GLN A 83 -56.30 40.92 61.02
CA GLN A 83 -56.12 42.35 61.28
C GLN A 83 -56.40 43.17 60.01
N ILE A 84 -57.70 43.33 59.70
CA ILE A 84 -58.18 44.17 58.58
C ILE A 84 -58.64 45.53 59.12
N VAL A 85 -57.91 46.59 58.81
CA VAL A 85 -58.12 47.94 59.35
C VAL A 85 -58.31 48.94 58.21
N ALA A 86 -59.54 49.46 58.05
CA ALA A 86 -59.85 50.47 57.03
C ALA A 86 -59.08 51.79 57.26
N ASP A 87 -58.56 52.38 56.18
CA ASP A 87 -57.80 53.63 56.20
C ASP A 87 -58.74 54.82 56.40
N ARG A 88 -58.81 55.33 57.63
CA ARG A 88 -59.62 56.50 57.98
C ARG A 88 -59.14 57.82 57.34
N SER A 89 -57.95 57.83 56.71
CA SER A 89 -57.45 58.97 55.94
C SER A 89 -57.89 58.94 54.46
N ALA A 90 -58.34 57.79 53.95
CA ALA A 90 -58.91 57.67 52.61
C ALA A 90 -60.31 58.33 52.53
N PRO A 91 -60.80 58.71 51.32
CA PRO A 91 -62.17 59.20 51.13
C PRO A 91 -63.22 58.26 51.71
N SER A 92 -64.31 58.77 52.27
CA SER A 92 -65.36 57.97 52.92
C SER A 92 -65.97 56.90 52.00
N SER A 93 -66.04 57.15 50.69
CA SER A 93 -66.45 56.20 49.66
C SER A 93 -65.45 55.07 49.38
N GLN A 94 -64.33 55.02 50.11
CA GLN A 94 -63.30 53.98 50.05
C GLN A 94 -63.04 53.32 51.42
N GLN A 95 -63.68 53.81 52.49
CA GLN A 95 -63.54 53.25 53.83
C GLN A 95 -64.50 52.06 54.00
N ALA A 96 -64.02 50.83 53.79
CA ALA A 96 -64.84 49.63 53.97
C ALA A 96 -65.36 49.51 55.41
N THR A 97 -66.60 49.02 55.57
CA THR A 97 -67.16 48.81 56.91
C THR A 97 -66.75 47.42 57.40
N ILE A 98 -65.84 47.37 58.37
CA ILE A 98 -65.38 46.12 58.98
C ILE A 98 -66.34 45.74 60.11
N LEU A 99 -66.87 44.53 60.04
CA LEU A 99 -67.82 43.91 60.95
C LEU A 99 -67.30 42.51 61.30
N ASN A 100 -67.93 41.85 62.27
CA ASN A 100 -67.80 40.40 62.43
C ASN A 100 -69.11 39.73 61.99
N SER A 101 -69.01 38.62 61.28
CA SER A 101 -70.14 37.78 60.89
C SER A 101 -70.73 37.05 62.11
N SER A 102 -71.87 36.38 61.90
CA SER A 102 -72.60 35.64 62.93
C SER A 102 -71.80 34.53 63.64
N ASN A 103 -70.69 34.07 63.06
CA ASN A 103 -69.79 33.07 63.61
C ASN A 103 -68.40 33.61 64.00
N GLY A 104 -68.23 34.93 64.06
CA GLY A 104 -67.03 35.59 64.57
C GLY A 104 -65.95 35.94 63.54
N LEU A 105 -66.07 35.49 62.29
CA LEU A 105 -65.14 35.84 61.21
C LEU A 105 -65.23 37.32 60.84
N THR A 106 -64.10 37.93 60.51
CA THR A 106 -64.09 39.31 60.00
C THR A 106 -64.80 39.40 58.65
N GLN A 107 -65.79 40.29 58.58
CA GLN A 107 -66.62 40.58 57.41
C GLN A 107 -66.41 42.02 56.97
N VAL A 108 -65.93 42.20 55.76
CA VAL A 108 -65.75 43.47 55.08
C VAL A 108 -66.98 43.76 54.23
N ASN A 109 -67.83 44.68 54.68
CA ASN A 109 -68.83 45.30 53.81
C ASN A 109 -68.11 46.30 52.89
N ILE A 110 -67.82 45.83 51.67
CA ILE A 110 -67.14 46.59 50.62
C ILE A 110 -67.94 47.83 50.21
N GLN A 111 -67.26 48.87 49.74
CA GLN A 111 -67.89 50.13 49.35
C GLN A 111 -68.65 50.08 48.03
N THR A 112 -69.50 51.10 47.80
CA THR A 112 -70.34 51.20 46.59
C THR A 112 -69.49 51.14 45.31
N PRO A 113 -69.77 50.24 44.35
CA PRO A 113 -69.01 50.16 43.12
C PRO A 113 -69.11 51.42 42.25
N SER A 114 -68.05 51.69 41.51
CA SER A 114 -68.01 52.70 40.44
C SER A 114 -68.94 52.36 39.26
N ALA A 115 -69.09 53.29 38.31
CA ALA A 115 -69.76 53.01 37.03
C ALA A 115 -69.10 51.87 36.22
N GLY A 116 -67.80 51.64 36.41
CA GLY A 116 -67.07 50.49 35.83
C GLY A 116 -67.26 49.18 36.59
N GLY A 117 -67.96 49.19 37.73
CA GLY A 117 -68.18 48.02 38.59
C GLY A 117 -67.04 47.74 39.57
N VAL A 118 -66.16 48.71 39.85
CA VAL A 118 -65.04 48.55 40.80
C VAL A 118 -65.42 49.11 42.15
N SER A 119 -65.47 48.26 43.18
CA SER A 119 -65.50 48.66 44.59
C SER A 119 -64.06 48.87 45.05
N ARG A 120 -63.70 50.11 45.40
CA ARG A 120 -62.35 50.47 45.86
C ARG A 120 -62.39 50.65 47.38
N ASN A 121 -61.53 49.91 48.08
CA ASN A 121 -61.51 49.80 49.54
C ASN A 121 -60.07 50.01 50.02
N THR A 122 -59.85 50.95 50.93
CA THR A 122 -58.50 51.35 51.36
C THR A 122 -58.26 51.02 52.84
N TYR A 123 -57.07 50.53 53.17
CA TYR A 123 -56.71 49.96 54.47
C TYR A 123 -55.34 50.46 54.96
N THR A 124 -55.16 50.64 56.27
CA THR A 124 -53.82 50.85 56.88
C THR A 124 -53.15 49.55 57.28
N GLN A 125 -53.90 48.45 57.37
CA GLN A 125 -53.40 47.08 57.42
C GLN A 125 -54.46 46.13 56.87
N PHE A 126 -54.06 45.11 56.12
CA PHE A 126 -54.97 44.07 55.61
C PHE A 126 -54.29 42.72 55.80
N ASP A 127 -54.51 42.12 56.97
CA ASP A 127 -54.03 40.78 57.31
C ASP A 127 -55.22 39.84 57.53
N VAL A 128 -55.15 38.64 56.96
CA VAL A 128 -56.18 37.60 57.08
C VAL A 128 -55.64 36.49 57.96
N GLY A 129 -56.33 36.16 59.05
CA GLY A 129 -55.96 35.06 59.96
C GLY A 129 -56.27 33.69 59.35
N GLN A 130 -55.96 32.62 60.09
CA GLN A 130 -56.16 31.25 59.60
C GLN A 130 -57.64 30.86 59.44
N GLU A 131 -58.50 31.54 60.17
CA GLU A 131 -59.96 31.46 60.12
C GLU A 131 -60.55 31.99 58.80
N GLY A 132 -59.85 32.93 58.14
CA GLY A 132 -60.31 33.59 56.91
C GLY A 132 -61.10 34.87 57.13
N ALA A 133 -61.58 35.49 56.05
CA ALA A 133 -62.40 36.71 56.11
C ALA A 133 -63.37 36.80 54.91
N ILE A 134 -64.43 37.59 55.06
CA ILE A 134 -65.53 37.65 54.09
C ILE A 134 -65.56 39.03 53.41
N LEU A 135 -65.52 39.07 52.08
CA LEU A 135 -65.76 40.27 51.28
C LEU A 135 -67.23 40.27 50.86
N ASN A 136 -68.07 41.08 51.51
CA ASN A 136 -69.52 41.01 51.33
C ASN A 136 -69.97 41.76 50.05
N ASN A 137 -70.11 41.02 48.95
CA ASN A 137 -70.60 41.48 47.65
C ASN A 137 -72.09 41.11 47.41
N ALA A 138 -72.88 40.91 48.47
CA ALA A 138 -74.27 40.46 48.36
C ALA A 138 -75.25 41.63 48.58
N ARG A 139 -76.24 41.82 47.69
CA ARG A 139 -77.35 42.77 47.94
C ARG A 139 -78.44 42.23 48.85
N ASN A 140 -78.57 40.91 48.91
CA ASN A 140 -79.52 40.19 49.74
C ASN A 140 -78.77 39.36 50.78
N ASN A 141 -79.46 38.89 51.82
CA ASN A 141 -78.87 37.92 52.74
C ASN A 141 -78.45 36.67 51.95
N THR A 142 -77.21 36.24 52.12
CA THR A 142 -76.61 35.11 51.41
C THR A 142 -75.95 34.16 52.39
N GLN A 143 -75.94 32.88 52.06
CA GLN A 143 -75.10 31.92 52.77
C GLN A 143 -73.68 31.96 52.21
N THR A 144 -72.70 31.85 53.10
CA THR A 144 -71.26 31.78 52.84
C THR A 144 -70.70 30.49 53.43
N GLN A 145 -69.62 29.97 52.85
CA GLN A 145 -68.94 28.73 53.23
C GLN A 145 -68.17 28.89 54.55
N LEU A 146 -67.48 30.02 54.73
CA LEU A 146 -66.74 30.36 55.95
C LEU A 146 -67.69 30.94 57.01
N GLY A 147 -68.54 31.91 56.64
CA GLY A 147 -69.28 32.77 57.58
C GLY A 147 -70.70 32.36 57.97
N GLY A 148 -71.28 31.35 57.33
CA GLY A 148 -72.71 31.07 57.44
C GLY A 148 -73.56 32.18 56.80
N TRP A 149 -74.68 32.58 57.42
CA TRP A 149 -75.56 33.62 56.88
C TRP A 149 -74.99 35.03 57.09
N VAL A 150 -74.70 35.70 55.98
CA VAL A 150 -74.23 37.08 55.88
C VAL A 150 -75.36 37.97 55.39
N GLN A 151 -75.62 39.08 56.08
CA GLN A 151 -76.66 40.03 55.68
C GLN A 151 -76.24 40.82 54.44
N GLY A 152 -77.21 41.24 53.62
CA GLY A 152 -76.95 42.05 52.42
C GLY A 152 -76.20 43.34 52.75
N ASN A 153 -75.14 43.64 52.01
CA ASN A 153 -74.32 44.83 52.17
C ASN A 153 -75.10 46.10 51.72
N PRO A 154 -75.39 47.05 52.64
CA PRO A 154 -76.16 48.26 52.31
C PRO A 154 -75.53 49.14 51.24
N TRP A 155 -74.21 49.06 51.04
CA TRP A 155 -73.49 49.87 50.04
C TRP A 155 -73.72 49.42 48.59
N LEU A 156 -74.37 48.27 48.35
CA LEU A 156 -74.53 47.68 47.01
C LEU A 156 -75.87 47.96 46.35
N ALA A 157 -76.66 48.92 46.85
CA ALA A 157 -77.98 49.26 46.31
C ALA A 157 -78.01 49.57 44.79
N LYS A 158 -76.88 50.07 44.23
CA LYS A 158 -76.73 50.38 42.80
C LYS A 158 -76.25 49.20 41.94
N GLY A 159 -75.92 48.07 42.55
CA GLY A 159 -75.34 46.90 41.89
C GLY A 159 -74.18 46.30 42.70
N GLU A 160 -73.91 45.04 42.44
CA GLU A 160 -72.79 44.29 43.02
C GLU A 160 -71.49 44.66 42.30
N ALA A 161 -70.36 44.58 43.01
CA ALA A 161 -69.04 44.77 42.42
C ALA A 161 -68.76 43.68 41.37
N LYS A 162 -68.06 44.08 40.31
CA LYS A 162 -67.35 43.18 39.38
C LYS A 162 -65.89 43.01 39.77
N VAL A 163 -65.31 44.04 40.39
CA VAL A 163 -63.95 44.03 40.94
C VAL A 163 -63.99 44.60 42.36
N ILE A 164 -63.43 43.88 43.31
CA ILE A 164 -63.23 44.27 44.70
C ILE A 164 -61.73 44.57 44.86
N LEU A 165 -61.39 45.86 44.77
CA LEU A 165 -60.04 46.35 44.95
C LEU A 165 -59.81 46.68 46.43
N ASN A 166 -58.86 45.98 47.05
CA ASN A 166 -58.40 46.22 48.41
C ASN A 166 -56.98 46.79 48.36
N GLU A 167 -56.83 48.09 48.60
CA GLU A 167 -55.53 48.79 48.60
C GLU A 167 -55.04 49.05 50.02
N VAL A 168 -53.78 48.74 50.28
CA VAL A 168 -53.15 48.89 51.58
C VAL A 168 -52.11 50.00 51.52
N ASN A 169 -52.30 50.99 52.38
CA ASN A 169 -51.44 52.15 52.59
C ASN A 169 -50.68 51.96 53.92
N SER A 170 -49.71 51.02 53.90
CA SER A 170 -48.90 50.62 55.05
C SER A 170 -47.44 50.56 54.64
N SER A 171 -46.53 50.74 55.59
CA SER A 171 -45.12 50.37 55.42
C SER A 171 -44.88 48.87 55.61
N ASN A 172 -45.86 48.14 56.13
CA ASN A 172 -45.77 46.71 56.42
C ASN A 172 -46.42 45.89 55.30
N PRO A 173 -45.85 44.71 54.96
CA PRO A 173 -46.50 43.78 54.05
C PRO A 173 -47.77 43.20 54.66
N SER A 174 -48.71 42.80 53.81
CA SER A 174 -49.94 42.10 54.20
C SER A 174 -49.69 40.62 54.48
N GLN A 175 -50.12 40.09 55.62
CA GLN A 175 -50.06 38.67 55.98
C GLN A 175 -51.39 37.97 55.73
N LEU A 176 -51.43 37.02 54.80
CA LEU A 176 -52.62 36.31 54.37
C LEU A 176 -52.49 34.83 54.77
N LYS A 177 -53.14 34.42 55.86
CA LYS A 177 -52.98 33.08 56.48
C LYS A 177 -54.20 32.16 56.33
N GLY A 178 -55.24 32.64 55.66
CA GLY A 178 -56.49 31.92 55.43
C GLY A 178 -57.26 32.46 54.22
N TYR A 179 -58.43 31.87 53.95
CA TYR A 179 -59.21 32.17 52.76
C TYR A 179 -60.00 33.49 52.87
N LEU A 180 -60.10 34.20 51.76
CA LEU A 180 -61.13 35.20 51.55
C LEU A 180 -62.34 34.56 50.89
N GLU A 181 -63.55 34.96 51.26
CA GLU A 181 -64.78 34.54 50.56
C GLU A 181 -65.57 35.74 50.07
N VAL A 182 -65.91 35.77 48.78
CA VAL A 182 -66.84 36.77 48.24
C VAL A 182 -68.27 36.32 48.55
N ALA A 183 -68.97 37.00 49.46
CA ALA A 183 -70.37 36.70 49.73
C ALA A 183 -71.24 37.20 48.55
N GLY A 184 -72.14 36.35 48.04
CA GLY A 184 -73.10 36.74 47.02
C GLY A 184 -72.57 36.54 45.60
N LYS A 185 -72.59 37.60 44.78
CA LYS A 185 -72.18 37.49 43.38
C LYS A 185 -70.65 37.46 43.27
N GLN A 186 -70.12 36.52 42.49
CA GLN A 186 -68.69 36.44 42.21
C GLN A 186 -68.14 37.75 41.61
N ALA A 187 -66.90 38.08 41.97
CA ALA A 187 -66.19 39.26 41.51
C ALA A 187 -64.67 39.03 41.56
N GLN A 188 -63.91 39.81 40.80
CA GLN A 188 -62.46 39.79 40.87
C GLN A 188 -62.02 40.33 42.22
N VAL A 189 -61.20 39.59 42.97
CA VAL A 189 -60.62 40.07 44.22
C VAL A 189 -59.19 40.53 43.97
N VAL A 190 -58.91 41.80 44.22
CA VAL A 190 -57.56 42.37 44.15
C VAL A 190 -57.09 42.74 45.56
N ILE A 191 -55.87 42.35 45.92
CA ILE A 191 -55.16 42.82 47.12
C ILE A 191 -53.89 43.53 46.67
N ALA A 192 -53.81 44.84 46.93
CA ALA A 192 -52.79 45.73 46.44
C ALA A 192 -52.01 46.37 47.61
N ASN A 193 -50.79 45.89 47.88
CA ASN A 193 -49.93 46.44 48.94
C ASN A 193 -48.50 46.67 48.42
N PRO A 194 -48.08 47.92 48.14
CA PRO A 194 -46.74 48.23 47.66
C PRO A 194 -45.58 47.80 48.57
N SER A 195 -45.81 47.64 49.88
CA SER A 195 -44.80 47.12 50.81
C SER A 195 -44.60 45.60 50.75
N GLY A 196 -45.48 44.88 50.05
CA GLY A 196 -45.39 43.43 49.85
C GLY A 196 -46.58 42.65 50.42
N LEU A 197 -46.60 41.35 50.11
CA LEU A 197 -47.61 40.42 50.61
C LEU A 197 -46.94 39.10 50.99
N ILE A 198 -47.43 38.45 52.04
CA ILE A 198 -46.97 37.15 52.54
C ILE A 198 -48.21 36.25 52.61
N CYS A 199 -48.15 35.05 52.03
CA CYS A 199 -49.25 34.10 51.98
C CYS A 199 -48.85 32.75 52.61
N ASP A 200 -49.56 32.34 53.65
CA ASP A 200 -49.37 31.11 54.43
C ASP A 200 -50.72 30.42 54.65
N GLY A 201 -51.28 29.85 53.58
CA GLY A 201 -52.62 29.25 53.54
C GLY A 201 -53.69 30.15 52.94
N CYS A 202 -53.32 31.18 52.18
CA CYS A 202 -54.28 32.09 51.55
C CYS A 202 -54.95 31.49 50.30
N GLY A 203 -56.15 31.95 49.99
CA GLY A 203 -56.91 31.57 48.80
C GLY A 203 -58.20 32.40 48.71
N VAL A 204 -58.97 32.21 47.64
CA VAL A 204 -60.27 32.88 47.48
C VAL A 204 -61.37 31.90 47.10
N ILE A 205 -62.52 32.04 47.75
CA ILE A 205 -63.77 31.33 47.49
C ILE A 205 -64.72 32.29 46.77
N ASN A 206 -65.40 31.80 45.71
CA ASN A 206 -66.40 32.54 44.93
C ASN A 206 -65.87 33.79 44.19
N ALA A 207 -64.65 33.72 43.65
CA ALA A 207 -64.10 34.75 42.76
C ALA A 207 -63.86 34.20 41.35
N ASP A 208 -64.12 35.02 40.33
CA ASP A 208 -63.80 34.71 38.93
C ASP A 208 -62.32 34.98 38.59
N ARG A 209 -61.67 35.88 39.34
CA ARG A 209 -60.24 36.18 39.26
C ARG A 209 -59.68 36.62 40.62
N PHE A 210 -58.52 36.12 41.01
CA PHE A 210 -57.80 36.54 42.22
C PHE A 210 -56.49 37.21 41.84
N THR A 211 -56.25 38.45 42.27
CA THR A 211 -55.06 39.23 41.94
C THR A 211 -54.33 39.67 43.21
N LEU A 212 -53.08 39.24 43.37
CA LEU A 212 -52.16 39.79 44.37
C LEU A 212 -51.22 40.78 43.68
N THR A 213 -51.06 41.99 44.21
CA THR A 213 -50.22 43.00 43.56
C THR A 213 -49.46 43.88 44.56
N THR A 214 -48.21 44.20 44.24
CA THR A 214 -47.46 45.29 44.90
C THR A 214 -47.48 46.57 44.06
N GLY A 215 -48.21 46.55 42.94
CA GLY A 215 -48.49 47.74 42.16
C GLY A 215 -49.64 48.57 42.73
N GLN A 216 -49.48 49.89 42.65
CA GLN A 216 -50.60 50.82 42.91
C GLN A 216 -51.64 50.69 41.80
N ALA A 217 -52.93 50.63 42.15
CA ALA A 217 -53.99 50.54 41.15
C ALA A 217 -54.30 51.91 40.54
N VAL A 218 -54.47 51.93 39.22
CA VAL A 218 -54.79 53.13 38.43
C VAL A 218 -56.21 53.00 37.90
N MET A 219 -57.01 54.03 38.19
CA MET A 219 -58.41 54.10 37.81
C MET A 219 -58.61 55.10 36.67
N HIS A 220 -59.30 54.72 35.60
CA HIS A 220 -59.69 55.62 34.52
C HIS A 220 -61.22 55.61 34.36
N GLN A 221 -61.87 56.77 34.50
CA GLN A 221 -63.34 56.92 34.42
C GLN A 221 -64.14 55.89 35.25
N GLY A 222 -63.58 55.45 36.39
CA GLY A 222 -64.18 54.45 37.28
C GLY A 222 -63.86 52.99 36.94
N TYR A 223 -63.21 52.68 35.82
CA TYR A 223 -62.68 51.36 35.51
C TYR A 223 -61.29 51.18 36.12
N LEU A 224 -60.95 49.94 36.50
CA LEU A 224 -59.58 49.54 36.81
C LEU A 224 -58.84 49.45 35.48
N ASP A 225 -57.89 50.35 35.27
CA ASP A 225 -57.21 50.53 33.98
C ASP A 225 -55.84 49.84 33.96
N SER A 226 -55.04 50.06 35.00
CA SER A 226 -53.68 49.55 35.08
C SER A 226 -53.17 49.39 36.51
N PHE A 227 -52.07 48.63 36.67
CA PHE A 227 -51.28 48.57 37.90
C PHE A 227 -49.86 49.13 37.65
N ARG A 228 -49.37 50.00 38.55
CA ARG A 228 -47.99 50.51 38.53
C ARG A 228 -47.15 49.80 39.58
N VAL A 229 -46.42 48.77 39.16
CA VAL A 229 -45.47 48.03 39.99
C VAL A 229 -44.14 48.76 39.99
N ARG A 230 -43.62 49.08 41.18
CA ARG A 230 -42.31 49.76 41.36
C ARG A 230 -41.45 49.12 42.44
N GLU A 231 -42.05 48.66 43.53
CA GLU A 231 -41.39 47.92 44.61
C GLU A 231 -42.31 46.89 45.24
N GLY A 232 -41.87 46.25 46.33
CA GLY A 232 -42.60 45.19 47.03
C GLY A 232 -42.37 43.78 46.48
N GLN A 233 -42.44 42.80 47.37
CA GLN A 233 -42.32 41.37 47.07
C GLN A 233 -43.58 40.63 47.52
N VAL A 234 -44.01 39.63 46.74
CA VAL A 234 -44.97 38.61 47.17
C VAL A 234 -44.21 37.38 47.65
N THR A 235 -44.54 36.85 48.82
CA THR A 235 -43.90 35.66 49.41
C THR A 235 -44.95 34.60 49.69
N ILE A 236 -44.75 33.38 49.22
CA ILE A 236 -45.61 32.22 49.45
C ILE A 236 -44.84 31.24 50.35
N GLU A 237 -45.35 30.96 51.55
CA GLU A 237 -44.66 30.17 52.57
C GLU A 237 -45.64 29.29 53.37
N GLY A 238 -45.13 28.48 54.29
CA GLY A 238 -45.93 27.60 55.16
C GLY A 238 -46.92 26.70 54.40
N LYS A 239 -48.23 26.93 54.59
CA LYS A 239 -49.32 26.20 53.93
C LYS A 239 -49.52 26.58 52.44
N GLY A 240 -48.89 27.66 51.97
CA GLY A 240 -48.90 28.07 50.56
C GLY A 240 -50.11 28.88 50.10
N LEU A 241 -50.38 28.88 48.79
CA LEU A 241 -51.48 29.63 48.16
C LEU A 241 -52.39 28.68 47.39
N ASN A 242 -53.70 28.79 47.58
CA ASN A 242 -54.70 28.00 46.85
C ASN A 242 -55.69 28.90 46.09
N GLY A 243 -55.34 29.19 44.83
CA GLY A 243 -56.17 29.81 43.82
C GLY A 243 -56.90 28.81 42.92
N SER A 244 -56.80 27.49 43.16
CA SER A 244 -57.47 26.45 42.34
C SER A 244 -59.00 26.48 42.42
N LEU A 245 -59.57 27.25 43.36
CA LEU A 245 -61.00 27.55 43.45
C LEU A 245 -61.44 28.71 42.55
N THR A 246 -60.49 29.36 41.83
CA THR A 246 -60.74 30.48 40.92
C THR A 246 -60.24 30.16 39.50
N PRO A 247 -60.93 30.57 38.43
CA PRO A 247 -60.46 30.38 37.05
C PRO A 247 -59.09 31.01 36.78
N TYR A 248 -58.86 32.22 37.29
CA TYR A 248 -57.62 32.99 37.07
C TYR A 248 -56.98 33.44 38.38
N THR A 249 -55.68 33.25 38.52
CA THR A 249 -54.86 33.82 39.60
C THR A 249 -53.74 34.67 39.00
N ASP A 250 -53.72 35.95 39.33
CA ASP A 250 -52.73 36.94 38.88
C ASP A 250 -51.78 37.34 40.03
N ILE A 251 -50.48 37.47 39.76
CA ILE A 251 -49.51 38.07 40.69
C ILE A 251 -48.71 39.16 39.98
N TYR A 252 -48.86 40.42 40.41
CA TYR A 252 -48.20 41.59 39.81
C TYR A 252 -47.28 42.26 40.83
N ALA A 253 -46.00 41.90 40.87
CA ALA A 253 -45.09 42.31 41.95
C ALA A 253 -43.70 42.69 41.42
N ARG A 254 -42.85 43.39 42.18
CA ARG A 254 -41.45 43.57 41.74
C ARG A 254 -40.70 42.23 41.81
N ALA A 255 -40.94 41.45 42.86
CA ALA A 255 -40.41 40.10 43.01
C ALA A 255 -41.45 39.13 43.61
N LEU A 256 -41.26 37.83 43.35
CA LEU A 256 -42.06 36.73 43.87
C LEU A 256 -41.14 35.65 44.46
N ASN A 257 -41.36 35.28 45.72
CA ASN A 257 -40.63 34.24 46.44
C ASN A 257 -41.60 33.11 46.81
N VAL A 258 -41.28 31.85 46.53
CA VAL A 258 -42.18 30.69 46.69
C VAL A 258 -41.45 29.55 47.40
N ASN A 259 -41.74 29.38 48.69
CA ASN A 259 -41.18 28.34 49.56
C ASN A 259 -42.22 27.29 49.99
N ALA A 260 -43.47 27.42 49.52
CA ALA A 260 -44.56 26.47 49.69
C ALA A 260 -45.35 26.29 48.37
N GLY A 261 -46.39 25.46 48.36
CA GLY A 261 -47.18 25.18 47.16
C GLY A 261 -48.13 26.33 46.78
N LEU A 262 -48.05 26.78 45.54
CA LEU A 262 -48.97 27.72 44.88
C LEU A 262 -49.82 26.95 43.86
N TYR A 263 -51.12 26.83 44.10
CA TYR A 263 -52.05 26.08 43.25
C TYR A 263 -53.02 27.03 42.52
N ALA A 264 -53.28 26.84 41.22
CA ALA A 264 -54.21 27.68 40.44
C ALA A 264 -54.87 26.91 39.26
N ASN A 265 -55.83 27.52 38.56
CA ASN A 265 -56.28 27.01 37.25
C ASN A 265 -55.47 27.65 36.10
N GLU A 266 -55.57 28.96 35.90
CA GLU A 266 -54.62 29.71 35.08
C GLU A 266 -53.83 30.70 35.97
N LEU A 267 -52.51 30.54 36.01
CA LEU A 267 -51.60 31.40 36.77
C LEU A 267 -50.90 32.39 35.83
N LYS A 268 -51.04 33.68 36.09
CA LYS A 268 -50.38 34.76 35.34
C LYS A 268 -49.56 35.62 36.31
N THR A 269 -48.27 35.73 36.08
CA THR A 269 -47.40 36.54 36.95
C THR A 269 -46.58 37.54 36.13
N VAL A 270 -46.60 38.81 36.53
CA VAL A 270 -45.81 39.88 35.91
C VAL A 270 -44.90 40.48 36.98
N LEU A 271 -43.59 40.42 36.71
CA LEU A 271 -42.52 40.62 37.67
C LEU A 271 -41.55 41.73 37.23
N GLY A 272 -40.99 42.45 38.19
CA GLY A 272 -40.16 43.65 37.97
C GLY A 272 -40.95 44.96 37.89
N GLN A 273 -40.26 46.06 37.64
CA GLN A 273 -40.85 47.41 37.49
C GLN A 273 -41.68 47.56 36.21
N ASN A 274 -43.02 47.64 36.35
CA ASN A 274 -43.95 47.60 35.23
C ASN A 274 -45.13 48.56 35.36
N ASP A 275 -45.62 49.05 34.23
CA ASP A 275 -47.00 49.52 34.06
C ASP A 275 -47.79 48.46 33.29
N ILE A 276 -48.79 47.88 33.94
CA ILE A 276 -49.56 46.72 33.48
C ILE A 276 -50.98 47.17 33.18
N ASN A 277 -51.36 47.35 31.92
CA ASN A 277 -52.74 47.68 31.55
C ASN A 277 -53.60 46.41 31.51
N VAL A 278 -54.76 46.47 32.18
CA VAL A 278 -55.66 45.31 32.41
C VAL A 278 -57.07 45.52 31.83
N GLN A 279 -57.23 46.42 30.85
CA GLN A 279 -58.52 46.62 30.16
C GLN A 279 -58.97 45.34 29.44
N ASP A 280 -58.05 44.66 28.75
CA ASP A 280 -58.18 43.23 28.42
C ASP A 280 -57.41 42.43 29.48
N GLN A 281 -58.14 41.78 30.39
CA GLN A 281 -57.55 41.00 31.47
C GLN A 281 -56.83 39.74 30.97
N ASN A 282 -57.31 39.16 29.85
CA ASN A 282 -56.70 37.98 29.26
C ASN A 282 -55.38 38.36 28.58
N SER A 283 -55.34 39.48 27.86
CA SER A 283 -54.18 39.97 27.09
C SER A 283 -53.50 41.22 27.68
N ALA A 284 -53.44 41.33 29.02
CA ALA A 284 -52.88 42.50 29.72
C ALA A 284 -51.56 43.02 29.10
N LYS A 285 -51.53 44.32 28.74
CA LYS A 285 -50.39 44.95 28.05
C LYS A 285 -49.36 45.43 29.08
N ILE A 286 -48.18 44.84 29.04
CA ILE A 286 -47.09 45.10 29.97
C ILE A 286 -46.11 46.11 29.34
N THR A 287 -45.80 47.18 30.06
CA THR A 287 -44.78 48.17 29.68
C THR A 287 -43.72 48.21 30.76
N ALA A 288 -42.48 47.80 30.43
CA ALA A 288 -41.36 47.85 31.35
C ALA A 288 -40.99 49.30 31.70
N THR A 289 -40.61 49.56 32.95
CA THR A 289 -40.24 50.90 33.42
C THR A 289 -38.97 50.83 34.28
N THR A 290 -38.29 51.97 34.42
CA THR A 290 -37.15 52.11 35.34
C THR A 290 -37.34 53.34 36.21
N SER A 291 -37.26 53.19 37.52
CA SER A 291 -37.42 54.27 38.50
C SER A 291 -36.47 54.06 39.68
N THR A 292 -36.07 55.15 40.33
CA THR A 292 -35.26 55.11 41.56
C THR A 292 -36.15 54.74 42.75
N THR A 293 -35.91 53.57 43.36
CA THR A 293 -36.71 53.04 44.49
C THR A 293 -36.00 53.19 45.83
N SER A 294 -36.79 53.18 46.92
CA SER A 294 -36.24 53.17 48.29
C SER A 294 -35.89 51.77 48.81
N SER A 295 -36.55 50.74 48.27
CA SER A 295 -36.23 49.33 48.51
C SER A 295 -34.93 48.88 47.82
N PRO A 296 -34.14 47.99 48.46
CA PRO A 296 -33.00 47.34 47.82
C PRO A 296 -33.46 46.46 46.65
N THR A 297 -32.65 46.39 45.59
CA THR A 297 -32.94 45.54 44.44
C THR A 297 -32.99 44.05 44.86
N PRO A 298 -34.07 43.31 44.56
CA PRO A 298 -34.15 41.89 44.88
C PRO A 298 -33.12 41.08 44.07
N SER A 299 -32.72 39.92 44.56
CA SER A 299 -31.73 39.07 43.86
C SER A 299 -32.30 38.35 42.63
N PHE A 300 -33.62 38.12 42.61
CA PHE A 300 -34.35 37.46 41.52
C PHE A 300 -35.74 38.09 41.37
N ALA A 301 -36.28 38.11 40.15
CA ALA A 301 -37.68 38.45 39.90
C ALA A 301 -38.62 37.32 40.38
N LEU A 302 -38.24 36.06 40.13
CA LEU A 302 -38.88 34.88 40.72
C LEU A 302 -37.83 34.02 41.44
N ASP A 303 -38.12 33.62 42.67
CA ASP A 303 -37.33 32.68 43.46
C ASP A 303 -38.24 31.55 44.00
N VAL A 304 -38.05 30.32 43.53
CA VAL A 304 -38.75 29.13 44.05
C VAL A 304 -37.77 28.27 44.83
N GLY A 305 -37.98 28.16 46.14
CA GLY A 305 -37.19 27.33 47.04
C GLY A 305 -37.45 25.83 46.85
N LYS A 306 -36.57 24.99 47.40
CA LYS A 306 -36.62 23.52 47.25
C LYS A 306 -37.91 22.86 47.79
N LEU A 307 -38.58 23.51 48.74
CA LEU A 307 -39.87 23.06 49.30
C LEU A 307 -41.08 23.75 48.65
N GLY A 308 -40.84 24.71 47.76
CA GLY A 308 -41.88 25.44 47.04
C GLY A 308 -42.25 24.81 45.70
N GLY A 309 -43.37 25.27 45.14
CA GLY A 309 -43.72 24.91 43.77
C GLY A 309 -44.98 25.64 43.28
N MET A 310 -45.12 25.78 41.97
CA MET A 310 -46.31 26.31 41.32
C MET A 310 -46.97 25.19 40.50
N TYR A 311 -48.26 24.96 40.74
CA TYR A 311 -49.04 23.90 40.12
C TYR A 311 -50.32 24.52 39.56
N ALA A 312 -50.40 24.66 38.23
CA ALA A 312 -51.60 25.21 37.60
C ALA A 312 -52.04 24.40 36.38
N GLY A 313 -53.24 24.66 35.87
CA GLY A 313 -53.66 24.17 34.55
C GLY A 313 -52.81 24.78 33.42
N LYS A 314 -52.52 26.08 33.51
CA LYS A 314 -51.69 26.87 32.58
C LYS A 314 -50.87 27.90 33.36
N ILE A 315 -49.62 28.16 32.95
CA ILE A 315 -48.70 29.10 33.62
C ILE A 315 -48.15 30.12 32.62
N TYR A 316 -48.24 31.41 32.94
CA TYR A 316 -47.69 32.52 32.17
C TYR A 316 -46.87 33.46 33.08
N LEU A 317 -45.54 33.42 32.93
CA LEU A 317 -44.55 34.18 33.69
C LEU A 317 -43.88 35.23 32.78
N VAL A 318 -43.82 36.49 33.23
CA VAL A 318 -43.10 37.57 32.55
C VAL A 318 -42.32 38.41 33.56
N GLY A 319 -40.99 38.38 33.53
CA GLY A 319 -40.10 39.27 34.27
C GLY A 319 -39.44 40.28 33.32
N THR A 320 -39.61 41.58 33.57
CA THR A 320 -39.23 42.63 32.60
C THR A 320 -38.03 43.49 33.03
N GLU A 321 -37.66 43.49 34.31
CA GLU A 321 -36.60 44.35 34.84
C GLU A 321 -35.23 43.75 34.51
N LYS A 322 -34.42 44.49 33.75
CA LYS A 322 -33.16 43.96 33.17
C LYS A 322 -32.18 43.51 34.26
N GLY A 323 -31.70 42.28 34.13
CA GLY A 323 -30.72 41.67 35.05
C GLY A 323 -31.35 40.99 36.28
N LEU A 324 -32.67 41.04 36.46
CA LEU A 324 -33.36 40.26 37.49
C LEU A 324 -33.80 38.91 36.92
N GLY A 325 -33.09 37.88 37.36
CA GLY A 325 -33.29 36.50 36.90
C GLY A 325 -34.45 35.75 37.54
N VAL A 326 -34.58 34.48 37.17
CA VAL A 326 -35.47 33.49 37.76
C VAL A 326 -34.65 32.37 38.38
N ARG A 327 -34.95 31.97 39.61
CA ARG A 327 -34.39 30.78 40.26
C ARG A 327 -35.51 29.78 40.55
N ASN A 328 -35.35 28.53 40.13
CA ASN A 328 -36.22 27.42 40.50
C ASN A 328 -35.42 26.27 41.11
N ALA A 329 -35.68 25.96 42.36
CA ALA A 329 -35.21 24.75 43.04
C ALA A 329 -36.34 23.79 43.44
N GLY A 330 -37.59 24.19 43.21
CA GLY A 330 -38.80 23.46 43.52
C GLY A 330 -39.43 22.81 42.28
N SER A 331 -40.74 22.95 42.12
CA SER A 331 -41.47 22.42 40.96
C SER A 331 -42.41 23.46 40.34
N LEU A 332 -42.21 23.80 39.07
CA LEU A 332 -43.20 24.46 38.21
C LEU A 332 -43.90 23.39 37.37
N ASN A 333 -45.23 23.27 37.45
CA ASN A 333 -45.98 22.24 36.74
C ASN A 333 -47.27 22.83 36.13
N ALA A 334 -47.35 22.80 34.79
CA ALA A 334 -48.55 23.10 34.02
C ALA A 334 -49.26 21.78 33.63
N THR A 335 -50.43 21.57 34.21
CA THR A 335 -51.08 20.25 34.27
C THR A 335 -52.00 19.94 33.07
N THR A 336 -52.46 20.97 32.34
CA THR A 336 -53.43 20.79 31.24
C THR A 336 -53.15 21.61 29.97
N GLY A 337 -52.41 22.70 30.06
CA GLY A 337 -52.08 23.60 28.95
C GLY A 337 -50.68 24.19 29.11
N GLN A 338 -50.31 25.11 28.22
CA GLN A 338 -48.93 25.57 28.09
C GLN A 338 -48.30 26.20 29.34
N MET A 339 -46.97 26.11 29.42
CA MET A 339 -46.12 26.92 30.30
C MET A 339 -45.33 27.89 29.44
N HIS A 340 -45.45 29.20 29.69
CA HIS A 340 -44.65 30.23 29.04
C HIS A 340 -43.94 31.09 30.10
N LEU A 341 -42.61 31.18 30.03
CA LEU A 341 -41.79 31.94 30.96
C LEU A 341 -40.82 32.83 30.18
N ASN A 342 -40.99 34.14 30.30
CA ASN A 342 -40.09 35.15 29.74
C ASN A 342 -39.41 35.93 30.88
N ALA A 343 -38.08 36.02 30.88
CA ALA A 343 -37.29 36.72 31.88
C ALA A 343 -36.21 37.61 31.23
N ASN A 344 -36.20 38.90 31.57
CA ASN A 344 -35.18 39.85 31.11
C ASN A 344 -33.86 39.73 31.93
N GLY A 345 -33.38 38.51 32.12
CA GLY A 345 -32.21 38.16 32.95
C GLY A 345 -31.96 36.65 32.97
N ASP A 346 -31.10 36.18 33.87
CA ASP A 346 -30.68 34.77 33.92
C ASP A 346 -31.76 33.84 34.52
N LEU A 347 -31.96 32.64 33.95
CA LEU A 347 -32.83 31.60 34.52
C LEU A 347 -31.98 30.42 35.02
N THR A 348 -32.03 30.13 36.32
CA THR A 348 -31.38 28.97 36.94
C THR A 348 -32.41 27.94 37.39
N ASN A 349 -32.46 26.78 36.72
CA ASN A 349 -33.26 25.63 37.11
C ASN A 349 -32.40 24.55 37.78
N THR A 350 -32.78 24.16 38.99
CA THR A 350 -32.23 23.07 39.81
C THR A 350 -33.32 22.08 40.25
N GLY A 351 -34.59 22.39 39.94
CA GLY A 351 -35.76 21.56 40.22
C GLY A 351 -36.50 21.16 38.93
N ASN A 352 -37.82 21.12 38.98
CA ASN A 352 -38.67 20.68 37.86
C ASN A 352 -39.37 21.87 37.19
N MET A 353 -39.44 21.86 35.85
CA MET A 353 -40.33 22.67 35.02
C MET A 353 -41.02 21.76 34.01
N ILE A 354 -42.31 21.48 34.19
CA ILE A 354 -43.01 20.43 33.44
C ILE A 354 -44.33 20.97 32.85
N ALA A 355 -44.59 20.65 31.58
CA ALA A 355 -45.91 20.78 30.95
C ALA A 355 -46.47 19.39 30.59
N ASN A 356 -47.53 18.96 31.27
CA ASN A 356 -48.00 17.56 31.21
C ASN A 356 -48.78 17.21 29.93
N LYS A 357 -49.32 18.19 29.20
CA LYS A 357 -50.26 17.98 28.08
C LYS A 357 -50.08 18.91 26.88
N ASP A 358 -49.15 19.86 26.96
CA ASP A 358 -49.03 20.98 26.03
C ASP A 358 -47.60 21.55 26.07
N GLN A 359 -47.33 22.59 25.28
CA GLN A 359 -45.99 23.12 25.07
C GLN A 359 -45.38 23.84 26.29
N LEU A 360 -44.05 23.84 26.37
CA LEU A 360 -43.28 24.61 27.33
C LEU A 360 -42.34 25.57 26.58
N GLN A 361 -42.45 26.88 26.82
CA GLN A 361 -41.62 27.91 26.21
C GLN A 361 -40.87 28.72 27.27
N LEU A 362 -39.54 28.82 27.11
CA LEU A 362 -38.64 29.61 27.94
C LEU A 362 -37.91 30.67 27.10
N ASN A 363 -37.90 31.91 27.58
CA ASN A 363 -37.15 33.03 27.01
C ASN A 363 -36.34 33.70 28.12
N ALA A 364 -35.01 33.74 28.03
CA ALA A 364 -34.15 34.35 29.06
C ALA A 364 -32.81 34.89 28.50
N GLU A 365 -32.05 35.65 29.28
CA GLU A 365 -30.71 36.10 28.84
C GLU A 365 -29.71 34.92 28.83
N ASN A 366 -29.49 34.27 29.98
CA ASN A 366 -28.74 33.01 30.07
C ASN A 366 -29.57 31.97 30.82
N ILE A 367 -29.56 30.71 30.38
CA ILE A 367 -30.30 29.61 31.01
C ILE A 367 -29.30 28.60 31.56
N LYS A 368 -29.38 28.30 32.85
CA LYS A 368 -28.62 27.24 33.51
C LYS A 368 -29.57 26.16 34.02
N ASN A 369 -29.55 24.99 33.40
CA ASN A 369 -30.35 23.85 33.83
C ASN A 369 -29.47 22.75 34.46
N THR A 370 -29.83 22.34 35.67
CA THR A 370 -29.28 21.18 36.41
C THR A 370 -30.38 20.23 36.85
N GLY A 371 -31.65 20.62 36.66
CA GLY A 371 -32.84 19.83 37.00
C GLY A 371 -33.55 19.30 35.75
N ASN A 372 -34.88 19.26 35.78
CA ASN A 372 -35.72 18.77 34.68
C ASN A 372 -36.50 19.94 34.04
N ILE A 373 -36.46 20.03 32.71
CA ILE A 373 -37.35 20.86 31.88
C ILE A 373 -38.01 19.92 30.86
N SER A 374 -39.33 19.74 30.90
CA SER A 374 -39.97 18.78 29.98
C SER A 374 -41.41 19.08 29.57
N SER A 375 -41.78 18.61 28.37
CA SER A 375 -43.18 18.42 27.97
C SER A 375 -43.44 16.96 27.62
N ALA A 376 -44.48 16.38 28.23
CA ALA A 376 -44.79 14.95 28.13
C ALA A 376 -45.54 14.55 26.85
N THR A 377 -46.05 15.52 26.07
CA THR A 377 -46.89 15.24 24.87
C THR A 377 -46.75 16.27 23.74
N SER A 378 -45.94 17.31 23.89
CA SER A 378 -45.88 18.45 22.97
C SER A 378 -44.49 19.08 22.99
N GLN A 379 -44.30 20.16 22.23
CA GLN A 379 -42.99 20.78 22.03
C GLN A 379 -42.40 21.49 23.26
N VAL A 380 -41.07 21.56 23.32
CA VAL A 380 -40.32 22.43 24.23
C VAL A 380 -39.54 23.45 23.39
N ARG A 381 -39.68 24.74 23.69
CA ARG A 381 -38.93 25.84 23.05
C ARG A 381 -38.10 26.60 24.08
N VAL A 382 -36.82 26.83 23.78
CA VAL A 382 -35.88 27.55 24.63
C VAL A 382 -35.10 28.56 23.81
N ASP A 383 -35.38 29.85 24.01
CA ASP A 383 -34.71 30.97 23.35
C ASP A 383 -33.81 31.71 24.36
N SER A 384 -32.50 31.78 24.15
CA SER A 384 -31.58 32.54 25.03
C SER A 384 -30.27 32.97 24.37
N GLN A 385 -29.41 33.74 25.07
CA GLN A 385 -28.04 33.98 24.59
C GLN A 385 -27.15 32.76 24.82
N ASN A 386 -27.17 32.20 26.05
CA ASN A 386 -26.43 30.99 26.39
C ASN A 386 -27.31 30.01 27.14
N LEU A 387 -27.10 28.70 26.90
CA LEU A 387 -27.77 27.60 27.59
C LEU A 387 -26.72 26.62 28.15
N ASP A 388 -26.56 26.60 29.47
CA ASP A 388 -25.75 25.62 30.21
C ASP A 388 -26.65 24.51 30.78
N ASN A 389 -26.81 23.41 30.04
CA ASN A 389 -27.52 22.21 30.50
C ASN A 389 -26.58 21.16 31.10
N SER A 390 -26.95 20.66 32.28
CA SER A 390 -26.35 19.51 32.97
C SER A 390 -27.41 18.59 33.59
N GLY A 391 -28.70 18.93 33.43
CA GLY A 391 -29.84 18.10 33.80
C GLY A 391 -30.54 17.54 32.55
N LEU A 392 -31.86 17.39 32.62
CA LEU A 392 -32.70 16.96 31.51
C LEU A 392 -33.43 18.15 30.87
N ILE A 393 -33.39 18.24 29.54
CA ILE A 393 -34.38 18.98 28.74
C ILE A 393 -34.99 17.99 27.74
N SER A 394 -36.30 17.74 27.81
CA SER A 394 -36.93 16.72 26.96
C SER A 394 -38.33 17.04 26.49
N SER A 395 -38.63 16.67 25.25
CA SER A 395 -39.93 16.81 24.61
C SER A 395 -40.35 15.45 24.05
N ALA A 396 -41.61 15.05 24.25
CA ALA A 396 -42.15 13.88 23.56
C ALA A 396 -42.36 14.11 22.04
N ASP A 397 -42.25 15.36 21.58
CA ASP A 397 -42.51 15.78 20.21
C ASP A 397 -41.30 16.53 19.63
N GLU A 398 -41.32 17.87 19.58
CA GLU A 398 -40.25 18.69 18.99
C GLU A 398 -39.50 19.48 20.08
N LEU A 399 -38.17 19.55 20.00
CA LEU A 399 -37.32 20.37 20.88
C LEU A 399 -36.64 21.46 20.06
N TYR A 400 -37.07 22.71 20.28
CA TYR A 400 -36.53 23.91 19.65
C TYR A 400 -35.58 24.63 20.62
N LEU A 401 -34.31 24.78 20.23
CA LEU A 401 -33.29 25.49 21.00
C LEU A 401 -32.67 26.57 20.12
N ASP A 402 -32.96 27.84 20.40
CA ASP A 402 -32.44 29.00 19.65
C ASP A 402 -31.49 29.80 20.56
N GLN A 403 -30.18 29.72 20.28
CA GLN A 403 -29.11 30.19 21.16
C GLN A 403 -28.20 31.20 20.45
N GLN A 404 -28.28 32.47 20.85
CA GLN A 404 -27.54 33.54 20.16
C GLN A 404 -26.01 33.47 20.33
N LYS A 405 -25.50 32.67 21.28
CA LYS A 405 -24.07 32.45 21.53
C LYS A 405 -23.75 30.97 21.74
N THR A 406 -23.80 30.48 22.98
CA THR A 406 -23.23 29.17 23.34
C THR A 406 -24.27 28.24 23.96
N LEU A 407 -24.30 26.99 23.49
CA LEU A 407 -24.97 25.90 24.18
C LEU A 407 -23.91 24.98 24.79
N THR A 408 -23.88 24.84 26.11
CA THR A 408 -23.10 23.82 26.83
C THR A 408 -24.05 22.70 27.28
N ASN A 409 -23.79 21.45 26.90
CA ASN A 409 -24.55 20.29 27.37
C ASN A 409 -23.64 19.23 27.99
N ALA A 410 -23.71 19.09 29.31
CA ALA A 410 -23.18 17.95 30.07
C ALA A 410 -24.30 16.99 30.52
N GLY A 411 -25.57 17.30 30.23
CA GLY A 411 -26.76 16.55 30.62
C GLY A 411 -27.39 15.81 29.45
N VAL A 412 -28.72 15.73 29.43
CA VAL A 412 -29.50 15.11 28.36
C VAL A 412 -30.41 16.15 27.70
N LEU A 413 -30.32 16.25 26.37
CA LEU A 413 -31.29 16.91 25.49
C LEU A 413 -31.94 15.80 24.65
N ASN A 414 -33.26 15.60 24.70
CA ASN A 414 -33.90 14.46 24.03
C ASN A 414 -35.31 14.79 23.49
N ALA A 415 -35.57 14.48 22.21
CA ALA A 415 -36.90 14.61 21.61
C ALA A 415 -37.12 13.75 20.36
N ALA A 416 -38.38 13.60 19.92
CA ALA A 416 -38.69 12.91 18.66
C ALA A 416 -38.08 13.64 17.45
N ARG A 417 -38.07 14.97 17.45
CA ARG A 417 -37.28 15.80 16.54
C ARG A 417 -36.51 16.87 17.31
N ILE A 418 -35.23 17.05 16.97
CA ILE A 418 -34.40 18.14 17.51
C ILE A 418 -34.20 19.21 16.45
N VAL A 419 -34.38 20.47 16.86
CA VAL A 419 -34.12 21.68 16.10
C VAL A 419 -33.27 22.60 16.97
N LEU A 420 -32.00 22.75 16.62
CA LEU A 420 -31.00 23.46 17.43
C LEU A 420 -30.24 24.46 16.53
N ASP A 421 -30.39 25.75 16.81
CA ASP A 421 -29.62 26.83 16.20
C ASP A 421 -28.71 27.46 17.30
N ALA A 422 -27.39 27.49 17.06
CA ALA A 422 -26.42 28.09 17.98
C ALA A 422 -25.23 28.75 17.23
N ASN A 423 -24.44 29.60 17.88
CA ASN A 423 -23.14 30.01 17.34
C ASN A 423 -22.01 29.04 17.75
N SER A 424 -22.07 28.44 18.94
CA SER A 424 -21.15 27.40 19.41
C SER A 424 -21.88 26.36 20.28
N LEU A 425 -21.51 25.09 20.14
CA LEU A 425 -22.10 23.95 20.85
C LEU A 425 -21.00 23.12 21.52
N LYS A 426 -21.03 23.01 22.84
CA LYS A 426 -20.11 22.19 23.64
C LYS A 426 -20.87 21.05 24.27
N ASN A 427 -20.75 19.84 23.73
CA ASN A 427 -21.39 18.64 24.25
C ASN A 427 -20.38 17.69 24.92
N SER A 428 -20.67 17.32 26.15
CA SER A 428 -20.08 16.18 26.87
C SER A 428 -21.14 15.23 27.45
N GLY A 429 -22.42 15.62 27.35
CA GLY A 429 -23.58 14.80 27.67
C GLY A 429 -24.16 14.10 26.44
N SER A 430 -25.48 13.93 26.40
CA SER A 430 -26.21 13.32 25.28
C SER A 430 -27.21 14.27 24.64
N ILE A 431 -27.22 14.33 23.31
CA ILE A 431 -28.21 15.02 22.47
C ILE A 431 -28.85 13.97 21.57
N GLU A 432 -30.08 13.59 21.87
CA GLU A 432 -30.70 12.35 21.36
C GLU A 432 -32.03 12.61 20.62
N GLN A 433 -32.02 12.40 19.30
CA GLN A 433 -33.24 12.33 18.51
C GLN A 433 -33.81 10.91 18.60
N THR A 434 -35.03 10.74 19.11
CA THR A 434 -35.70 9.43 19.19
C THR A 434 -36.44 9.07 17.89
N GLY A 435 -36.87 10.06 17.11
CA GLY A 435 -37.50 9.84 15.81
C GLY A 435 -36.55 9.28 14.75
N ALA A 436 -37.10 8.46 13.86
CA ALA A 436 -36.32 7.70 12.87
C ALA A 436 -35.77 8.54 11.69
N GLN A 437 -36.25 9.77 11.52
CA GLN A 437 -35.87 10.68 10.45
C GLN A 437 -34.40 11.13 10.53
N SER A 438 -33.91 11.69 9.43
CA SER A 438 -32.59 12.31 9.37
C SER A 438 -32.43 13.41 10.43
N LEU A 439 -31.23 13.45 11.02
CA LEU A 439 -30.71 14.60 11.75
C LEU A 439 -29.57 15.15 10.89
N ASP A 440 -29.75 16.34 10.31
CA ASP A 440 -28.70 16.98 9.52
C ASP A 440 -27.85 17.86 10.46
N LEU A 441 -26.52 17.81 10.34
CA LEU A 441 -25.63 18.67 11.11
C LEU A 441 -24.94 19.64 10.15
N ILE A 442 -25.40 20.89 10.12
CA ILE A 442 -24.72 21.98 9.41
C ILE A 442 -23.81 22.63 10.43
N SER A 443 -22.56 22.19 10.40
CA SER A 443 -21.69 22.28 11.56
C SER A 443 -20.65 23.37 11.42
N GLY A 444 -20.44 24.03 12.56
CA GLY A 444 -19.14 24.49 12.97
C GLY A 444 -19.17 24.95 14.44
N SER A 445 -18.03 25.10 15.10
CA SER A 445 -17.89 25.25 16.56
C SER A 445 -18.76 24.26 17.35
N ILE A 446 -18.87 23.02 16.86
CA ILE A 446 -19.36 21.87 17.62
C ILE A 446 -18.15 21.20 18.26
N SER A 447 -18.14 21.10 19.59
CA SER A 447 -17.17 20.32 20.36
C SER A 447 -17.92 19.23 21.12
N ASN A 448 -17.92 18.02 20.59
CA ASN A 448 -18.49 16.82 21.20
C ASN A 448 -17.38 15.98 21.83
N THR A 449 -16.98 16.30 23.06
CA THR A 449 -15.84 15.65 23.73
C THR A 449 -16.31 14.63 24.75
N GLY A 450 -16.17 13.34 24.41
CA GLY A 450 -16.72 12.22 25.20
C GLY A 450 -18.25 12.10 25.19
N GLY A 451 -18.96 13.07 24.59
CA GLY A 451 -20.41 13.12 24.52
C GLY A 451 -21.01 12.36 23.33
N ARG A 452 -22.34 12.31 23.30
CA ARG A 452 -23.14 11.71 22.23
C ARG A 452 -24.05 12.73 21.55
N ILE A 453 -24.10 12.71 20.22
CA ILE A 453 -25.07 13.44 19.41
C ILE A 453 -25.71 12.46 18.40
N GLY A 454 -27.02 12.59 18.16
CA GLY A 454 -27.70 11.87 17.07
C GLY A 454 -28.82 10.97 17.55
N LEU A 455 -29.02 9.84 16.87
CA LEU A 455 -30.12 8.94 17.15
C LEU A 455 -29.98 8.28 18.52
N ALA A 456 -31.09 8.21 19.26
CA ALA A 456 -31.21 7.48 20.52
C ALA A 456 -30.87 5.99 20.34
N LYS A 457 -30.45 5.31 21.42
CA LYS A 457 -30.04 3.90 21.33
C LYS A 457 -31.28 3.03 21.50
N ASN A 458 -31.62 2.22 20.50
CA ASN A 458 -32.57 1.12 20.68
C ASN A 458 -32.14 0.28 21.87
N SER A 459 -32.92 0.31 22.95
CA SER A 459 -32.73 -0.55 24.13
C SER A 459 -33.45 -1.90 23.98
N ALA A 460 -33.73 -2.27 22.72
CA ALA A 460 -34.19 -3.57 22.27
C ALA A 460 -33.31 -4.01 21.09
N THR A 461 -33.11 -5.33 20.95
CA THR A 461 -32.23 -6.00 19.97
C THR A 461 -30.72 -5.79 20.16
N SER A 462 -30.17 -6.35 21.24
CA SER A 462 -28.85 -6.99 21.16
C SER A 462 -28.98 -8.26 20.32
N GLY A 463 -28.51 -8.23 19.07
CA GLY A 463 -28.69 -9.32 18.11
C GLY A 463 -27.74 -9.22 16.93
N ASP A 464 -26.44 -9.19 17.20
CA ASP A 464 -25.42 -9.55 16.21
C ASP A 464 -25.14 -11.06 16.31
N THR A 465 -25.07 -11.72 15.16
CA THR A 465 -25.07 -13.19 15.05
C THR A 465 -23.65 -13.76 15.03
N GLY A 466 -23.13 -14.10 16.21
CA GLY A 466 -21.93 -14.95 16.38
C GLY A 466 -22.31 -16.37 16.78
N VAL A 467 -21.95 -17.37 15.97
CA VAL A 467 -22.34 -18.77 16.13
C VAL A 467 -21.66 -19.45 17.33
N ASN A 468 -22.44 -19.99 18.28
CA ASN A 468 -22.33 -21.41 18.71
C ASN A 468 -23.46 -21.88 19.65
N ASN A 469 -23.57 -23.21 19.78
CA ASN A 469 -24.79 -23.92 20.18
C ASN A 469 -24.67 -24.66 21.52
N GLY A 470 -25.76 -24.73 22.30
CA GLY A 470 -26.02 -25.77 23.30
C GLY A 470 -25.64 -25.49 24.77
N GLY A 471 -26.64 -25.40 25.66
CA GLY A 471 -26.44 -25.38 27.12
C GLY A 471 -27.68 -24.96 27.92
N SER A 472 -28.64 -25.88 28.13
CA SER A 472 -29.89 -25.61 28.87
C SER A 472 -29.79 -25.94 30.37
N ALA A 473 -30.33 -25.05 31.23
CA ALA A 473 -31.24 -25.35 32.35
C ALA A 473 -31.17 -24.26 33.45
N GLY A 474 -32.32 -23.92 34.07
CA GLY A 474 -32.35 -23.18 35.34
C GLY A 474 -33.43 -22.12 35.48
N GLU A 475 -34.71 -22.50 35.54
CA GLU A 475 -35.76 -21.60 36.01
C GLU A 475 -35.58 -21.28 37.51
N THR A 476 -35.95 -20.08 37.95
CA THR A 476 -36.72 -19.91 39.21
C THR A 476 -37.45 -18.58 39.27
N SER A 477 -38.70 -18.62 39.72
CA SER A 477 -39.66 -17.53 39.80
C SER A 477 -39.41 -16.55 40.95
N GLY A 478 -39.76 -15.26 40.78
CA GLY A 478 -39.65 -14.25 41.83
C GLY A 478 -40.62 -13.06 41.70
N SER A 479 -41.90 -13.31 42.01
CA SER A 479 -42.97 -12.36 42.42
C SER A 479 -43.06 -10.95 41.82
N GLY A 480 -44.23 -10.62 41.26
CA GLY A 480 -44.56 -9.24 40.85
C GLY A 480 -44.83 -8.28 42.01
N SER A 481 -44.92 -6.99 41.67
CA SER A 481 -45.50 -5.93 42.51
C SER A 481 -46.45 -5.07 41.68
N THR A 482 -47.59 -4.73 42.27
CA THR A 482 -48.74 -4.08 41.63
C THR A 482 -48.55 -2.58 41.41
N ALA A 483 -49.17 -2.05 40.37
CA ALA A 483 -49.28 -0.60 40.15
C ALA A 483 -49.98 0.10 41.32
N VAL A 484 -49.37 1.18 41.82
CA VAL A 484 -49.94 2.06 42.85
C VAL A 484 -50.33 3.39 42.19
N LYS A 485 -51.56 3.86 42.43
CA LYS A 485 -52.00 5.21 42.05
C LYS A 485 -51.24 6.26 42.89
N PRO A 486 -50.69 7.34 42.29
CA PRO A 486 -50.08 8.41 43.06
C PRO A 486 -51.12 9.16 43.91
N ASN A 487 -50.83 9.29 45.20
CA ASN A 487 -51.50 10.21 46.11
C ASN A 487 -50.48 11.30 46.47
N ASN A 488 -50.85 12.58 46.30
CA ASN A 488 -50.03 13.79 46.53
C ASN A 488 -49.04 14.19 45.39
N PRO A 489 -49.46 15.05 44.44
CA PRO A 489 -48.60 15.59 43.36
C PRO A 489 -47.43 16.48 43.83
N ALA A 490 -47.35 16.83 45.11
CA ALA A 490 -46.29 17.68 45.66
C ALA A 490 -45.11 16.92 46.30
N GLN A 491 -45.12 15.57 46.29
CA GLN A 491 -44.01 14.76 46.80
C GLN A 491 -43.47 13.71 45.82
N ASP A 492 -44.27 13.20 44.88
CA ASP A 492 -43.73 12.47 43.73
C ASP A 492 -43.19 13.47 42.70
N GLY A 493 -41.96 13.93 42.93
CA GLY A 493 -41.15 14.53 41.87
C GLY A 493 -40.97 13.48 40.77
N GLY A 494 -41.74 13.64 39.68
CA GLY A 494 -41.87 12.64 38.62
C GLY A 494 -40.52 12.07 38.22
N SER A 495 -40.39 10.74 38.29
CA SER A 495 -39.18 10.03 37.94
C SER A 495 -38.68 10.48 36.58
N VAL A 496 -37.36 10.70 36.47
CA VAL A 496 -36.66 11.15 35.27
C VAL A 496 -36.77 10.09 34.17
N GLU A 497 -37.92 10.04 33.50
CA GLU A 497 -38.13 9.20 32.32
C GLU A 497 -37.75 9.99 31.07
N ILE A 498 -36.72 9.50 30.38
CA ILE A 498 -36.40 9.87 29.01
C ILE A 498 -37.62 9.55 28.14
N ALA A 499 -37.97 10.43 27.20
CA ALA A 499 -39.06 10.16 26.26
C ALA A 499 -38.79 8.83 25.52
N LYS A 500 -39.70 7.86 25.71
CA LYS A 500 -39.59 6.52 25.12
C LYS A 500 -39.96 6.59 23.63
N ASP A 501 -39.37 5.69 22.85
CA ASP A 501 -39.60 5.56 21.40
C ASP A 501 -41.11 5.55 21.06
N SER A 502 -41.49 6.31 20.04
CA SER A 502 -42.88 6.57 19.64
C SER A 502 -43.59 5.35 19.02
N SER A 503 -42.96 4.17 19.04
CA SER A 503 -43.44 2.92 18.43
C SER A 503 -44.63 2.26 19.13
N THR A 504 -45.19 2.85 20.20
CA THR A 504 -46.31 2.28 20.97
C THR A 504 -47.61 3.10 20.97
N THR A 505 -47.74 4.15 20.16
CA THR A 505 -49.00 4.88 19.97
C THR A 505 -49.45 4.86 18.50
N ASN A 506 -50.73 4.55 18.26
CA ASN A 506 -51.27 4.36 16.92
C ASN A 506 -51.13 5.61 16.04
N VAL A 507 -50.59 5.42 14.84
CA VAL A 507 -50.22 6.43 13.81
C VAL A 507 -48.95 7.22 14.19
N PRO A 508 -47.79 6.93 13.54
CA PRO A 508 -46.61 7.78 13.63
C PRO A 508 -46.90 9.19 13.09
N LYS A 509 -46.47 10.23 13.80
CA LYS A 509 -46.36 11.59 13.25
C LYS A 509 -45.15 11.60 12.30
N ASP A 510 -45.37 11.92 11.03
CA ASP A 510 -44.27 12.15 10.10
C ASP A 510 -43.56 13.46 10.48
N TYR A 511 -42.28 13.38 10.77
CA TYR A 511 -41.43 14.52 11.11
C TYR A 511 -40.64 14.98 9.91
N ASP A 512 -40.60 16.30 9.70
CA ASP A 512 -39.52 16.95 8.96
C ASP A 512 -38.16 16.57 9.58
N LYS A 513 -37.09 16.69 8.78
CA LYS A 513 -35.73 16.49 9.29
C LYS A 513 -35.47 17.32 10.55
N GLY A 514 -34.81 16.71 11.53
CA GLY A 514 -34.17 17.45 12.60
C GLY A 514 -32.88 18.09 12.10
N TYR A 515 -32.44 19.16 12.76
CA TYR A 515 -31.15 19.77 12.43
C TYR A 515 -30.42 20.32 13.67
N ILE A 516 -29.10 20.37 13.55
CA ILE A 516 -28.21 21.12 14.46
C ILE A 516 -27.38 22.06 13.58
N HIS A 517 -27.61 23.36 13.70
CA HIS A 517 -26.91 24.42 12.99
C HIS A 517 -25.98 25.19 13.93
N VAL A 518 -24.68 25.16 13.63
CA VAL A 518 -23.63 25.82 14.41
C VAL A 518 -22.56 26.37 13.42
N LYS A 519 -21.64 27.27 13.80
CA LYS A 519 -20.70 27.97 12.87
C LYS A 519 -19.23 27.80 13.29
N GLU A 520 -18.28 27.61 12.34
CA GLU A 520 -16.82 27.34 12.52
C GLU A 520 -16.34 25.84 12.59
N GLN A 521 -15.59 25.38 13.61
CA GLN A 521 -14.93 24.05 13.70
C GLN A 521 -15.76 22.83 14.21
N LEU A 522 -15.60 21.62 13.64
CA LEU A 522 -16.10 20.37 14.26
C LEU A 522 -14.99 19.62 15.02
N ASN A 523 -15.18 19.41 16.32
CA ASN A 523 -14.40 18.49 17.14
C ASN A 523 -15.34 17.40 17.70
N ASN A 524 -15.02 16.13 17.47
CA ASN A 524 -15.68 14.94 17.99
C ASN A 524 -14.67 14.01 18.68
N ASP A 525 -13.56 14.56 19.22
CA ASP A 525 -12.52 13.77 19.87
C ASP A 525 -13.13 13.01 21.07
N GLN A 526 -12.93 11.69 21.14
CA GLN A 526 -13.56 10.76 22.10
C GLN A 526 -15.11 10.69 22.04
N GLY A 527 -15.77 11.46 21.16
CA GLY A 527 -17.22 11.58 21.07
C GLY A 527 -17.87 10.61 20.08
N ALA A 528 -19.20 10.50 20.13
CA ALA A 528 -19.98 9.75 19.15
C ALA A 528 -21.07 10.61 18.49
N ILE A 529 -21.04 10.76 17.17
CA ILE A 529 -22.12 11.33 16.35
C ILE A 529 -22.73 10.22 15.48
N ILE A 530 -24.01 9.94 15.66
CA ILE A 530 -24.74 8.88 14.94
C ILE A 530 -25.98 9.47 14.27
N ALA A 531 -25.85 9.90 13.02
CA ALA A 531 -26.88 10.65 12.31
C ALA A 531 -27.23 10.00 10.97
N ARG A 532 -28.44 9.46 10.81
CA ARG A 532 -28.94 8.97 9.50
C ARG A 532 -29.15 10.09 8.45
N GLY A 533 -28.88 11.34 8.81
CA GLY A 533 -28.95 12.48 7.91
C GLY A 533 -27.66 12.74 7.14
N VAL A 534 -27.62 13.89 6.50
CA VAL A 534 -26.43 14.43 5.84
C VAL A 534 -25.69 15.31 6.84
N ILE A 535 -24.38 15.11 6.98
CA ILE A 535 -23.50 16.15 7.54
C ILE A 535 -22.87 16.85 6.35
N ASP A 536 -23.46 18.00 5.98
CA ASP A 536 -22.83 18.91 5.03
C ASP A 536 -21.99 19.91 5.81
N LEU A 537 -20.69 19.64 5.88
CA LEU A 537 -19.71 20.40 6.64
C LEU A 537 -19.06 21.45 5.72
N ASP A 538 -19.83 22.46 5.36
CA ASP A 538 -19.40 23.47 4.41
C ASP A 538 -18.57 24.59 5.05
N THR A 539 -17.44 24.89 4.38
CA THR A 539 -16.50 26.01 4.55
C THR A 539 -15.43 25.92 5.65
N ASN A 540 -14.18 26.20 5.21
CA ASN A 540 -13.00 26.74 5.91
C ASN A 540 -12.45 26.09 7.19
N ASN A 541 -13.05 25.05 7.75
CA ASN A 541 -12.77 24.67 9.14
C ASN A 541 -12.11 23.29 9.32
N ILE A 542 -11.61 23.02 10.54
CA ILE A 542 -11.04 21.72 10.91
C ILE A 542 -12.16 20.77 11.33
N LEU A 543 -12.12 19.52 10.85
CA LEU A 543 -12.84 18.39 11.43
C LEU A 543 -11.84 17.52 12.20
N ALA A 544 -12.05 17.38 13.51
CA ALA A 544 -11.30 16.46 14.37
C ALA A 544 -12.22 15.36 14.90
N ASN A 545 -11.78 14.10 14.82
CA ASN A 545 -12.48 12.89 15.26
C ASN A 545 -11.51 11.92 15.94
N GLN A 546 -10.58 12.42 16.75
CA GLN A 546 -9.52 11.58 17.34
C GLN A 546 -10.11 10.65 18.40
N GLU A 547 -9.90 9.34 18.23
CA GLU A 547 -10.54 8.28 19.04
C GLU A 547 -12.10 8.37 19.05
N GLY A 548 -12.68 9.18 18.16
CA GLY A 548 -14.11 9.46 18.07
C GLY A 548 -14.83 8.58 17.04
N LYS A 549 -16.16 8.62 17.03
CA LYS A 549 -17.03 7.84 16.14
C LYS A 549 -18.02 8.72 15.40
N LEU A 550 -17.98 8.65 14.07
CA LEU A 550 -18.93 9.28 13.15
C LEU A 550 -19.63 8.19 12.34
N ASN A 551 -20.94 8.01 12.53
CA ASN A 551 -21.77 7.10 11.74
C ASN A 551 -22.88 7.91 11.07
N LEU A 552 -22.70 8.21 9.78
CA LEU A 552 -23.46 9.25 9.07
C LEU A 552 -24.11 8.72 7.80
N GLY A 553 -25.14 9.40 7.28
CA GLY A 553 -25.68 9.10 5.95
C GLY A 553 -24.69 9.49 4.86
N HIS A 554 -24.44 10.79 4.72
CA HIS A 554 -23.51 11.36 3.74
C HIS A 554 -22.61 12.38 4.44
N ILE A 555 -21.33 12.46 4.07
CA ILE A 555 -20.41 13.49 4.58
C ILE A 555 -19.77 14.26 3.43
N LYS A 556 -19.88 15.59 3.47
CA LYS A 556 -19.17 16.53 2.61
C LYS A 556 -18.32 17.42 3.50
N VAL A 557 -17.02 17.51 3.23
CA VAL A 557 -16.07 18.30 4.03
C VAL A 557 -15.38 19.31 3.11
N GLN A 558 -15.38 20.59 3.49
CA GLN A 558 -14.59 21.63 2.82
C GLN A 558 -13.83 22.46 3.87
N GLY A 559 -12.53 22.24 4.06
CA GLY A 559 -11.78 22.95 5.12
C GLY A 559 -10.27 22.75 5.14
N GLU A 560 -9.58 23.19 6.19
CA GLU A 560 -8.11 23.10 6.25
C GLU A 560 -7.63 21.67 6.57
N LYS A 561 -8.23 21.00 7.56
CA LYS A 561 -7.78 19.69 8.02
C LYS A 561 -8.95 18.76 8.34
N PHE A 562 -8.88 17.53 7.83
CA PHE A 562 -9.70 16.40 8.26
C PHE A 562 -8.81 15.45 9.07
N ASN A 563 -9.10 15.28 10.36
CA ASN A 563 -8.34 14.42 11.29
C ASN A 563 -9.22 13.30 11.86
N ASN A 564 -8.93 12.06 11.50
CA ASN A 564 -9.55 10.83 11.96
C ASN A 564 -8.52 9.88 12.62
N ASP A 565 -7.42 10.41 13.16
CA ASP A 565 -6.38 9.61 13.83
C ASP A 565 -6.97 8.81 15.01
N GLN A 566 -6.76 7.49 15.04
CA GLN A 566 -7.44 6.53 15.95
C GLN A 566 -8.99 6.54 15.90
N GLY A 567 -9.60 7.30 15.00
CA GLY A 567 -11.05 7.52 14.90
C GLY A 567 -11.75 6.51 13.99
N GLN A 568 -13.08 6.50 14.04
CA GLN A 568 -13.95 5.71 13.17
C GLN A 568 -14.93 6.63 12.41
N LEU A 569 -14.86 6.64 11.08
CA LEU A 569 -15.83 7.22 10.18
C LEU A 569 -16.51 6.10 9.39
N THR A 570 -17.84 6.02 9.43
CA THR A 570 -18.66 5.07 8.67
C THR A 570 -19.81 5.81 8.00
N VAL A 571 -19.86 5.81 6.66
CA VAL A 571 -20.84 6.59 5.89
C VAL A 571 -21.31 5.87 4.63
N GLN A 572 -22.42 6.32 4.02
CA GLN A 572 -22.84 5.78 2.72
C GLN A 572 -21.95 6.29 1.59
N GLN A 573 -21.61 7.58 1.57
CA GLN A 573 -20.73 8.23 0.59
C GLN A 573 -19.94 9.36 1.30
N ALA A 574 -18.77 9.70 0.77
CA ALA A 574 -17.91 10.76 1.33
C ALA A 574 -17.26 11.61 0.23
N ASP A 575 -17.38 12.94 0.35
CA ASP A 575 -16.71 13.92 -0.51
C ASP A 575 -15.84 14.85 0.36
N ILE A 576 -14.54 14.58 0.44
CA ILE A 576 -13.59 15.28 1.32
C ILE A 576 -12.67 16.20 0.51
N LEU A 577 -12.85 17.51 0.66
CA LEU A 577 -11.93 18.55 0.18
C LEU A 577 -11.21 19.16 1.40
N SER A 578 -9.91 18.92 1.53
CA SER A 578 -9.12 19.47 2.65
C SER A 578 -7.72 19.92 2.24
N THR A 579 -6.98 20.68 3.06
CA THR A 579 -5.53 20.83 2.82
C THR A 579 -4.80 19.58 3.32
N ILE A 580 -5.15 19.07 4.50
CA ILE A 580 -4.50 17.92 5.14
C ILE A 580 -5.55 16.89 5.57
N LEU A 581 -5.45 15.66 5.03
CA LEU A 581 -6.14 14.49 5.55
C LEU A 581 -5.23 13.69 6.49
N SER A 582 -5.72 13.29 7.66
CA SER A 582 -5.03 12.41 8.60
C SER A 582 -5.98 11.31 9.07
N ASN A 583 -5.53 10.06 9.03
CA ASN A 583 -6.25 8.84 9.40
C ASN A 583 -5.31 7.83 10.09
N GLN A 584 -4.37 8.32 10.89
CA GLN A 584 -3.30 7.50 11.46
C GLN A 584 -3.86 6.48 12.46
N SER A 585 -3.71 5.18 12.17
CA SER A 585 -4.42 4.09 12.88
C SER A 585 -5.95 4.26 12.95
N GLY A 586 -6.53 5.13 12.11
CA GLY A 586 -7.96 5.38 12.03
C GLY A 586 -8.65 4.49 11.00
N GLN A 587 -9.98 4.52 10.98
CA GLN A 587 -10.81 3.83 10.00
C GLN A 587 -11.75 4.80 9.29
N ILE A 588 -11.69 4.83 7.97
CA ILE A 588 -12.68 5.44 7.08
C ILE A 588 -13.31 4.31 6.27
N ALA A 589 -14.61 4.07 6.47
CA ALA A 589 -15.38 3.04 5.79
C ALA A 589 -16.59 3.66 5.07
N VAL A 590 -16.72 3.39 3.77
CA VAL A 590 -17.73 3.99 2.90
C VAL A 590 -18.49 2.91 2.12
N ASN A 591 -19.83 2.94 2.11
CA ASN A 591 -20.62 1.90 1.43
C ASN A 591 -20.76 2.11 -0.09
N LYS A 592 -20.50 3.32 -0.60
CA LYS A 592 -20.55 3.69 -2.01
C LYS A 592 -19.20 4.26 -2.45
N SER A 593 -19.17 5.50 -2.91
CA SER A 593 -17.97 6.20 -3.35
C SER A 593 -17.34 7.05 -2.23
N LEU A 594 -16.01 7.00 -2.16
CA LEU A 594 -15.17 7.93 -1.42
C LEU A 594 -14.39 8.79 -2.42
N LYS A 595 -14.56 10.10 -2.34
CA LYS A 595 -13.75 11.07 -3.06
C LYS A 595 -12.92 11.89 -2.07
N VAL A 596 -11.61 11.94 -2.29
CA VAL A 596 -10.68 12.78 -1.54
C VAL A 596 -9.98 13.72 -2.51
N GLN A 597 -9.92 15.00 -2.16
CA GLN A 597 -9.06 16.00 -2.79
C GLN A 597 -8.30 16.73 -1.68
N SER A 598 -6.98 16.63 -1.64
CA SER A 598 -6.16 17.32 -0.62
C SER A 598 -4.77 17.71 -1.07
N THR A 599 -4.06 18.51 -0.28
CA THR A 599 -2.63 18.77 -0.50
C THR A 599 -1.80 17.59 -0.03
N SER A 600 -2.01 17.12 1.20
CA SER A 600 -1.38 15.90 1.72
C SER A 600 -2.39 14.99 2.42
N ALA A 601 -2.09 13.70 2.47
CA ALA A 601 -2.89 12.69 3.13
C ALA A 601 -2.01 11.68 3.89
N ASN A 602 -2.35 11.39 5.15
CA ASN A 602 -1.62 10.45 5.99
C ASN A 602 -2.55 9.36 6.53
N ASN A 603 -2.43 8.15 5.97
CA ASN A 603 -3.10 6.92 6.35
C ASN A 603 -2.15 5.92 7.04
N ASN A 604 -1.07 6.38 7.67
CA ASN A 604 -0.09 5.51 8.36
C ASN A 604 -0.78 4.60 9.39
N LYS A 605 -0.64 3.27 9.23
CA LYS A 605 -1.35 2.22 10.00
C LYS A 605 -2.90 2.29 9.95
N GLY A 606 -3.45 3.19 9.15
CA GLY A 606 -4.89 3.42 9.01
C GLY A 606 -5.54 2.52 7.98
N THR A 607 -6.87 2.51 7.95
CA THR A 607 -7.68 1.88 6.91
C THR A 607 -8.59 2.91 6.26
N ILE A 608 -8.49 3.02 4.94
CA ILE A 608 -9.45 3.70 4.07
C ILE A 608 -10.06 2.60 3.20
N GLN A 609 -11.38 2.45 3.20
CA GLN A 609 -12.05 1.47 2.35
C GLN A 609 -13.41 1.95 1.85
N ALA A 610 -13.72 1.64 0.59
CA ALA A 610 -15.06 1.80 0.04
C ALA A 610 -15.55 0.51 -0.64
N VAL A 611 -16.86 0.24 -0.56
CA VAL A 611 -17.48 -0.94 -1.17
C VAL A 611 -17.72 -0.75 -2.68
N GLU A 612 -17.94 0.48 -3.14
CA GLU A 612 -17.98 0.79 -4.58
C GLU A 612 -16.63 1.35 -5.04
N GLN A 613 -16.41 2.67 -4.99
CA GLN A 613 -15.26 3.33 -5.62
C GLN A 613 -14.44 4.19 -4.64
N VAL A 614 -13.13 4.29 -4.85
CA VAL A 614 -12.24 5.21 -4.14
C VAL A 614 -11.49 6.07 -5.16
N ASP A 615 -11.68 7.39 -5.12
CA ASP A 615 -10.93 8.37 -5.93
C ASP A 615 -10.17 9.34 -5.01
N ILE A 616 -8.84 9.30 -5.05
CA ILE A 616 -7.95 10.10 -4.19
C ILE A 616 -7.09 11.01 -5.08
N ASN A 617 -7.18 12.33 -4.87
CA ASN A 617 -6.42 13.34 -5.60
C ASN A 617 -5.59 14.17 -4.61
N ILE A 618 -4.27 13.99 -4.59
CA ILE A 618 -3.35 14.56 -3.58
C ILE A 618 -2.26 15.37 -4.29
N THR A 619 -2.17 16.69 -4.07
CA THR A 619 -1.24 17.52 -4.87
C THR A 619 0.23 17.37 -4.46
N ASP A 620 0.51 16.99 -3.22
CA ASP A 620 1.87 16.78 -2.69
C ASP A 620 2.09 15.30 -2.32
N SER A 621 1.76 14.86 -1.12
CA SER A 621 2.18 13.54 -0.61
C SER A 621 1.06 12.71 0.03
N LEU A 622 0.93 11.45 -0.41
CA LEU A 622 0.07 10.42 0.17
C LEU A 622 0.93 9.40 0.92
N ASN A 623 0.84 9.38 2.24
CA ASN A 623 1.49 8.37 3.08
C ASN A 623 0.49 7.27 3.48
N ASN A 624 0.69 6.05 2.97
CA ASN A 624 -0.02 4.82 3.30
C ASN A 624 0.91 3.77 3.96
N SER A 625 2.02 4.19 4.59
CA SER A 625 2.95 3.26 5.25
C SER A 625 2.26 2.43 6.35
N GLU A 626 2.51 1.12 6.37
CA GLU A 626 1.80 0.13 7.21
C GLU A 626 0.25 0.19 7.13
N GLY A 627 -0.32 0.93 6.17
CA GLY A 627 -1.75 1.25 6.05
C GLY A 627 -2.45 0.49 4.93
N LYS A 628 -3.78 0.63 4.86
CA LYS A 628 -4.63 0.00 3.84
C LYS A 628 -5.49 1.05 3.13
N ILE A 629 -5.47 1.06 1.80
CA ILE A 629 -6.47 1.71 0.95
C ILE A 629 -7.09 0.62 0.06
N ALA A 630 -8.41 0.44 0.14
CA ALA A 630 -9.10 -0.62 -0.59
C ALA A 630 -10.41 -0.15 -1.23
N SER A 631 -10.70 -0.69 -2.42
CA SER A 631 -11.95 -0.48 -3.14
C SER A 631 -12.59 -1.81 -3.53
N GLY A 632 -13.91 -1.93 -3.45
CA GLY A 632 -14.63 -3.09 -3.97
C GLY A 632 -14.64 -3.11 -5.50
N GLN A 633 -14.71 -1.94 -6.13
CA GLN A 633 -14.61 -1.73 -7.58
C GLN A 633 -13.33 -0.93 -7.87
N GLN A 634 -13.37 0.14 -8.68
CA GLN A 634 -12.21 0.92 -9.08
C GLN A 634 -11.52 1.66 -7.91
N LEU A 635 -10.19 1.69 -7.92
CA LEU A 635 -9.36 2.57 -7.08
C LEU A 635 -8.53 3.50 -7.97
N SER A 636 -8.78 4.80 -7.88
CA SER A 636 -8.04 5.85 -8.60
C SER A 636 -7.22 6.67 -7.61
N ILE A 637 -5.91 6.81 -7.83
CA ILE A 637 -5.02 7.67 -7.04
C ILE A 637 -4.23 8.56 -7.99
N HIS A 638 -4.48 9.87 -7.96
CA HIS A 638 -3.59 10.88 -8.54
C HIS A 638 -2.82 11.55 -7.39
N ALA A 639 -1.49 11.57 -7.44
CA ALA A 639 -0.65 12.05 -6.34
C ALA A 639 0.63 12.78 -6.83
N GLY A 640 1.19 13.68 -6.02
CA GLY A 640 2.56 14.15 -6.23
C GLY A 640 3.58 13.04 -5.92
N GLN A 641 3.45 12.43 -4.74
CA GLN A 641 4.21 11.30 -4.22
C GLN A 641 3.28 10.32 -3.48
N VAL A 642 3.60 9.02 -3.53
CA VAL A 642 2.91 7.97 -2.76
C VAL A 642 3.95 7.13 -2.01
N ASN A 643 3.82 7.06 -0.69
CA ASN A 643 4.55 6.09 0.13
C ASN A 643 3.58 4.97 0.55
N ASN A 644 3.75 3.78 0.00
CA ASN A 644 3.04 2.55 0.33
C ASN A 644 3.96 1.54 1.07
N GLN A 645 4.98 2.02 1.79
CA GLN A 645 5.96 1.16 2.44
C GLN A 645 5.30 0.22 3.46
N SER A 646 5.40 -1.09 3.28
CA SER A 646 4.65 -2.11 4.07
C SER A 646 3.12 -1.90 4.08
N GLY A 647 2.58 -1.12 3.16
CA GLY A 647 1.15 -0.83 3.01
C GLY A 647 0.47 -1.71 1.97
N LEU A 648 -0.85 -1.56 1.86
CA LEU A 648 -1.72 -2.26 0.91
C LEU A 648 -2.57 -1.27 0.10
N LEU A 649 -2.46 -1.32 -1.22
CA LEU A 649 -3.39 -0.72 -2.18
C LEU A 649 -4.12 -1.84 -2.93
N TYR A 650 -5.45 -1.88 -2.86
CA TYR A 650 -6.23 -3.04 -3.28
C TYR A 650 -7.54 -2.70 -4.01
N SER A 651 -7.85 -3.46 -5.08
CA SER A 651 -9.16 -3.52 -5.72
C SER A 651 -9.65 -4.97 -5.76
N GLU A 652 -10.90 -5.22 -5.33
CA GLU A 652 -11.48 -6.56 -5.27
C GLU A 652 -11.99 -7.07 -6.63
N GLN A 653 -12.70 -6.21 -7.38
CA GLN A 653 -13.43 -6.63 -8.59
C GLN A 653 -12.97 -5.96 -9.89
N GLN A 654 -12.22 -4.86 -9.83
CA GLN A 654 -11.88 -4.05 -11.00
C GLN A 654 -10.42 -3.58 -10.99
N ASP A 655 -10.20 -2.40 -11.57
CA ASP A 655 -8.93 -1.84 -11.93
C ASP A 655 -8.38 -0.91 -10.84
N ILE A 656 -7.06 -0.75 -10.87
CA ILE A 656 -6.36 0.29 -10.11
C ILE A 656 -5.66 1.22 -11.12
N GLY A 657 -5.83 2.52 -10.94
CA GLY A 657 -5.05 3.55 -11.62
C GLY A 657 -4.25 4.39 -10.62
N LEU A 658 -2.92 4.32 -10.67
CA LEU A 658 -2.00 5.20 -9.93
C LEU A 658 -1.29 6.12 -10.91
N ASP A 659 -1.51 7.42 -10.77
CA ASP A 659 -0.83 8.47 -11.52
C ASP A 659 -0.04 9.37 -10.54
N VAL A 660 1.26 9.15 -10.44
CA VAL A 660 2.11 9.72 -9.38
C VAL A 660 3.21 10.60 -9.98
N GLN A 661 3.10 11.92 -9.85
CA GLN A 661 3.94 12.88 -10.57
C GLN A 661 5.44 12.75 -10.30
N GLN A 662 5.85 12.17 -9.17
CA GLN A 662 7.25 11.98 -8.78
C GLN A 662 7.55 10.53 -8.38
N ALA A 663 7.36 10.15 -7.12
CA ALA A 663 7.83 8.89 -6.57
C ALA A 663 6.69 8.03 -6.02
N LEU A 664 6.64 6.77 -6.45
CA LEU A 664 5.80 5.71 -5.91
C LEU A 664 6.70 4.72 -5.16
N ASP A 665 6.69 4.79 -3.84
CA ASP A 665 7.48 3.91 -2.97
C ASP A 665 6.61 2.75 -2.44
N ASN A 666 6.74 1.58 -3.05
CA ASN A 666 6.08 0.33 -2.67
C ASN A 666 7.03 -0.60 -1.89
N ALA A 667 8.07 -0.09 -1.22
CA ALA A 667 9.05 -0.95 -0.53
C ALA A 667 8.39 -1.86 0.52
N SER A 668 8.54 -3.18 0.37
CA SER A 668 7.84 -4.20 1.18
C SER A 668 6.30 -4.08 1.20
N GLY A 669 5.71 -3.26 0.33
CA GLY A 669 4.27 -3.03 0.22
C GLY A 669 3.62 -3.93 -0.83
N ILE A 670 2.28 -3.87 -0.91
CA ILE A 670 1.47 -4.61 -1.87
C ILE A 670 0.59 -3.63 -2.67
N ILE A 671 0.64 -3.73 -3.99
CA ILE A 671 -0.32 -3.11 -4.92
C ILE A 671 -0.97 -4.25 -5.70
N GLN A 672 -2.29 -4.44 -5.54
CA GLN A 672 -2.99 -5.57 -6.13
C GLN A 672 -4.34 -5.16 -6.73
N ALA A 673 -4.46 -5.26 -8.05
CA ALA A 673 -5.73 -5.15 -8.76
C ALA A 673 -6.28 -6.54 -9.14
N LYS A 674 -7.58 -6.61 -9.46
CA LYS A 674 -8.17 -7.86 -9.97
C LYS A 674 -7.92 -8.03 -11.46
N THR A 675 -8.15 -6.97 -12.23
CA THR A 675 -8.16 -6.94 -13.69
C THR A 675 -6.97 -6.15 -14.24
N GLN A 676 -7.10 -4.84 -14.48
CA GLN A 676 -6.01 -3.98 -14.97
C GLN A 676 -5.36 -3.22 -13.80
N LEU A 677 -4.03 -3.10 -13.84
CA LEU A 677 -3.27 -2.20 -13.00
C LEU A 677 -2.49 -1.23 -13.91
N ASN A 678 -2.84 0.06 -13.84
CA ASN A 678 -2.15 1.14 -14.54
C ASN A 678 -1.29 1.92 -13.54
N LEU A 679 0.03 1.96 -13.75
CA LEU A 679 0.99 2.70 -12.93
C LEU A 679 1.71 3.74 -13.78
N ASN A 680 1.77 4.99 -13.31
CA ASN A 680 2.59 6.04 -13.90
C ASN A 680 3.39 6.74 -12.79
N SER A 681 4.73 6.81 -12.90
CA SER A 681 5.55 7.65 -12.00
C SER A 681 6.98 7.93 -12.47
N GLN A 682 7.57 9.07 -12.10
CA GLN A 682 8.99 9.32 -12.43
C GLN A 682 9.94 8.30 -11.80
N ASN A 683 9.64 7.80 -10.59
CA ASN A 683 10.37 6.70 -9.97
C ASN A 683 9.38 5.72 -9.31
N LEU A 684 9.58 4.43 -9.54
CA LEU A 684 8.93 3.33 -8.84
C LEU A 684 9.98 2.57 -8.02
N ASN A 685 9.81 2.54 -6.69
CA ASN A 685 10.57 1.67 -5.82
C ASN A 685 9.69 0.48 -5.41
N ASN A 686 9.94 -0.70 -5.95
CA ASN A 686 9.29 -1.96 -5.58
C ASN A 686 10.23 -2.88 -4.78
N ASN A 687 11.24 -2.33 -4.08
CA ASN A 687 12.21 -3.12 -3.32
C ASN A 687 11.53 -3.98 -2.23
N LEU A 688 11.68 -5.31 -2.31
CA LEU A 688 10.95 -6.30 -1.50
C LEU A 688 9.40 -6.22 -1.60
N GLY A 689 8.87 -5.39 -2.51
CA GLY A 689 7.44 -5.14 -2.69
C GLY A 689 6.77 -6.14 -3.64
N GLN A 690 5.44 -6.07 -3.71
CA GLN A 690 4.62 -6.90 -4.59
C GLN A 690 3.66 -6.04 -5.43
N ILE A 691 3.63 -6.30 -6.74
CA ILE A 691 2.74 -5.68 -7.72
C ILE A 691 2.03 -6.81 -8.47
N ILE A 692 0.70 -6.90 -8.35
CA ILE A 692 -0.07 -8.08 -8.83
C ILE A 692 -1.35 -7.65 -9.56
N ALA A 693 -1.58 -8.20 -10.76
CA ALA A 693 -2.84 -8.03 -11.50
C ALA A 693 -3.08 -9.14 -12.53
N GLU A 694 -4.21 -9.09 -13.27
CA GLU A 694 -4.36 -9.89 -14.49
C GLU A 694 -3.58 -9.27 -15.65
N ASN A 695 -3.66 -7.95 -15.82
CA ASN A 695 -2.84 -7.17 -16.74
C ASN A 695 -2.19 -5.99 -16.02
N ILE A 696 -0.91 -5.75 -16.26
CA ILE A 696 -0.17 -4.61 -15.73
C ILE A 696 0.30 -3.76 -16.91
N GLN A 697 0.00 -2.47 -16.89
CA GLN A 697 0.61 -1.46 -17.74
C GLN A 697 1.31 -0.43 -16.84
N GLN A 698 2.61 -0.27 -17.01
CA GLN A 698 3.40 0.63 -16.18
C GLN A 698 4.33 1.51 -17.03
N GLU A 699 4.35 2.82 -16.74
CA GLU A 699 5.18 3.81 -17.43
C GLU A 699 5.97 4.61 -16.39
N HIS A 700 7.30 4.59 -16.47
CA HIS A 700 8.14 5.17 -15.45
C HIS A 700 9.35 5.96 -15.98
N GLY A 701 9.93 6.81 -15.14
CA GLY A 701 11.30 7.29 -15.38
C GLY A 701 12.31 6.20 -15.02
N SER A 702 12.32 5.78 -13.75
CA SER A 702 13.09 4.64 -13.26
C SER A 702 12.24 3.63 -12.48
N VAL A 703 12.63 2.35 -12.53
CA VAL A 703 12.05 1.26 -11.74
C VAL A 703 13.15 0.51 -10.99
N ASP A 704 13.06 0.45 -9.67
CA ASP A 704 13.86 -0.44 -8.82
C ASP A 704 12.96 -1.62 -8.36
N ASN A 705 13.22 -2.82 -8.89
CA ASN A 705 12.57 -4.06 -8.47
C ASN A 705 13.52 -4.96 -7.66
N THR A 706 14.46 -4.38 -6.90
CA THR A 706 15.43 -5.14 -6.09
C THR A 706 14.72 -6.07 -5.11
N LEU A 707 14.94 -7.39 -5.21
CA LEU A 707 14.25 -8.42 -4.41
C LEU A 707 12.70 -8.34 -4.45
N GLY A 708 12.13 -7.55 -5.37
CA GLY A 708 10.69 -7.30 -5.50
C GLY A 708 10.01 -8.32 -6.41
N SER A 709 8.67 -8.27 -6.46
CA SER A 709 7.86 -9.14 -7.30
C SER A 709 6.86 -8.34 -8.13
N ILE A 710 6.84 -8.59 -9.45
CA ILE A 710 5.85 -8.04 -10.39
C ILE A 710 5.21 -9.23 -11.12
N VAL A 711 3.91 -9.45 -10.92
CA VAL A 711 3.19 -10.63 -11.44
C VAL A 711 1.90 -10.22 -12.14
N ALA A 712 1.90 -10.31 -13.46
CA ALA A 712 0.68 -10.29 -14.26
C ALA A 712 0.23 -11.74 -14.54
N LYS A 713 -1.08 -12.02 -14.64
CA LYS A 713 -1.55 -13.34 -15.11
C LYS A 713 -1.60 -13.45 -16.63
N GLN A 714 -1.70 -12.32 -17.33
CA GLN A 714 -1.77 -12.22 -18.78
C GLN A 714 -0.63 -11.34 -19.27
N ASN A 715 -0.82 -10.03 -19.39
CA ASN A 715 0.16 -9.16 -20.03
C ASN A 715 0.82 -8.22 -19.03
N LEU A 716 2.14 -8.08 -19.12
CA LEU A 716 2.91 -7.01 -18.47
C LEU A 716 3.52 -6.14 -19.56
N ILE A 717 3.05 -4.90 -19.66
CA ILE A 717 3.59 -3.87 -20.55
C ILE A 717 4.30 -2.85 -19.65
N SER A 718 5.58 -2.60 -19.92
CA SER A 718 6.46 -1.79 -19.06
C SER A 718 7.29 -0.85 -19.92
N SER A 719 7.19 0.46 -19.70
CA SER A 719 8.06 1.46 -20.35
C SER A 719 8.85 2.25 -19.31
N ALA A 720 10.15 2.48 -19.56
CA ALA A 720 11.03 3.20 -18.64
C ALA A 720 12.31 3.75 -19.29
N ILE A 721 12.99 4.71 -18.64
CA ILE A 721 14.38 5.03 -18.97
C ILE A 721 15.31 3.99 -18.37
N GLN A 722 15.14 3.68 -17.08
CA GLN A 722 15.99 2.75 -16.32
C GLN A 722 15.12 1.69 -15.64
N PHE A 723 15.48 0.41 -15.78
CA PHE A 723 14.83 -0.68 -15.07
C PHE A 723 15.87 -1.60 -14.41
N ASP A 724 15.85 -1.70 -13.09
CA ASP A 724 16.75 -2.53 -12.29
C ASP A 724 15.99 -3.71 -11.66
N ASN A 725 16.09 -4.91 -12.27
CA ASN A 725 15.56 -6.15 -11.71
C ASN A 725 16.66 -6.90 -10.92
N ASN A 726 17.12 -6.30 -9.82
CA ASN A 726 18.25 -6.85 -9.05
C ASN A 726 17.78 -7.94 -8.06
N GLN A 727 17.99 -9.22 -8.39
CA GLN A 727 17.46 -10.38 -7.64
C GLN A 727 15.92 -10.40 -7.49
N GLY A 728 15.19 -9.57 -8.26
CA GLY A 728 13.73 -9.53 -8.28
C GLY A 728 13.11 -10.61 -9.17
N GLN A 729 11.80 -10.83 -9.02
CA GLN A 729 11.01 -11.75 -9.84
C GLN A 729 9.99 -10.96 -10.68
N ILE A 730 9.95 -11.26 -11.97
CA ILE A 730 8.94 -10.74 -12.90
C ILE A 730 8.32 -11.92 -13.64
N GLN A 731 6.99 -12.00 -13.64
CA GLN A 731 6.25 -13.08 -14.30
C GLN A 731 5.00 -12.58 -15.02
N ALA A 732 4.79 -13.06 -16.25
CA ALA A 732 3.53 -12.91 -16.98
C ALA A 732 3.28 -14.04 -17.98
N ASN A 733 2.15 -14.00 -18.69
CA ASN A 733 1.91 -14.84 -19.87
C ASN A 733 2.67 -14.26 -21.08
N ASN A 734 2.55 -12.95 -21.29
CA ASN A 734 3.38 -12.16 -22.21
C ASN A 734 4.00 -10.96 -21.48
N ILE A 735 5.26 -10.65 -21.79
CA ILE A 735 5.98 -9.49 -21.27
C ILE A 735 6.44 -8.63 -22.45
N GLU A 736 6.15 -7.33 -22.41
CA GLU A 736 6.64 -6.34 -23.37
C GLU A 736 7.31 -5.18 -22.62
N PHE A 737 8.62 -5.06 -22.80
CA PHE A 737 9.47 -4.07 -22.13
C PHE A 737 10.04 -3.08 -23.15
N GLU A 738 9.83 -1.78 -22.94
CA GLU A 738 10.46 -0.69 -23.67
C GLU A 738 11.33 0.13 -22.71
N HIS A 739 12.60 -0.25 -22.58
CA HIS A 739 13.50 0.25 -21.53
C HIS A 739 14.82 0.72 -22.13
N LYS A 740 15.15 2.02 -22.02
CA LYS A 740 16.45 2.51 -22.56
C LYS A 740 17.62 1.76 -21.94
N GLN A 741 17.59 1.51 -20.64
CA GLN A 741 18.49 0.59 -19.97
C GLN A 741 17.71 -0.40 -19.08
N LEU A 742 18.02 -1.69 -19.22
CA LEU A 742 17.49 -2.78 -18.40
C LEU A 742 18.66 -3.57 -17.81
N ASN A 743 18.76 -3.58 -16.48
CA ASN A 743 19.71 -4.36 -15.73
C ASN A 743 18.99 -5.53 -15.03
N ASN A 744 19.24 -6.76 -15.46
CA ASN A 744 18.63 -7.96 -14.88
C ASN A 744 19.68 -8.84 -14.16
N SER A 745 19.54 -9.01 -12.84
CA SER A 745 20.23 -10.08 -12.09
C SER A 745 19.26 -11.07 -11.44
N GLY A 746 17.96 -10.75 -11.45
CA GLY A 746 16.87 -11.62 -11.01
C GLY A 746 16.33 -12.52 -12.11
N SER A 747 15.03 -12.81 -12.04
CA SER A 747 14.31 -13.66 -12.98
C SER A 747 13.20 -12.89 -13.69
N ILE A 748 13.19 -12.95 -15.02
CA ILE A 748 12.10 -12.47 -15.88
C ILE A 748 11.58 -13.67 -16.68
N TYR A 749 10.35 -14.09 -16.42
CA TYR A 749 9.75 -15.30 -17.00
C TYR A 749 8.40 -15.02 -17.67
N ALA A 750 8.28 -15.36 -18.95
CA ALA A 750 7.00 -15.36 -19.68
C ALA A 750 6.52 -16.80 -19.95
N ASP A 751 5.25 -17.13 -19.66
CA ASP A 751 4.72 -18.44 -20.04
C ASP A 751 4.66 -18.63 -21.58
N GLN A 752 4.60 -17.53 -22.35
CA GLN A 752 4.65 -17.54 -23.82
C GLN A 752 5.77 -16.67 -24.38
N ASN A 753 5.61 -15.34 -24.34
CA ASN A 753 6.44 -14.43 -25.13
C ASN A 753 7.09 -13.32 -24.29
N LEU A 754 8.37 -13.05 -24.52
CA LEU A 754 9.14 -11.96 -23.91
C LEU A 754 9.72 -11.06 -25.01
N ASN A 755 9.18 -9.85 -25.15
CA ASN A 755 9.69 -8.80 -26.04
C ASN A 755 10.41 -7.73 -25.22
N ILE A 756 11.67 -7.42 -25.55
CA ILE A 756 12.46 -6.38 -24.90
C ILE A 756 13.08 -5.47 -25.97
N ILE A 757 12.75 -4.18 -25.90
CA ILE A 757 13.25 -3.12 -26.77
C ILE A 757 13.99 -2.09 -25.91
N GLY A 758 15.20 -1.68 -26.29
CA GLY A 758 16.00 -0.76 -25.49
C GLY A 758 17.23 -0.19 -26.18
N GLN A 759 18.12 0.43 -25.38
CA GLN A 759 19.47 0.81 -25.83
C GLN A 759 20.51 -0.13 -25.20
N ASN A 760 20.51 -0.29 -23.88
CA ASN A 760 21.48 -1.13 -23.16
C ASN A 760 20.78 -2.23 -22.36
N LEU A 761 21.03 -3.49 -22.70
CA LEU A 761 20.48 -4.64 -21.98
C LEU A 761 21.62 -5.39 -21.27
N GLN A 762 21.65 -5.35 -19.93
CA GLN A 762 22.59 -6.12 -19.12
C GLN A 762 21.88 -7.31 -18.47
N ASN A 763 22.36 -8.53 -18.73
CA ASN A 763 21.83 -9.74 -18.11
C ASN A 763 22.92 -10.52 -17.37
N THR A 764 22.70 -10.69 -16.07
CA THR A 764 23.48 -11.56 -15.16
C THR A 764 22.59 -12.64 -14.52
N GLY A 765 21.27 -12.48 -14.61
CA GLY A 765 20.24 -13.41 -14.13
C GLY A 765 19.56 -14.16 -15.27
N SER A 766 18.26 -14.42 -15.14
CA SER A 766 17.48 -15.21 -16.11
C SER A 766 16.50 -14.35 -16.91
N LEU A 767 16.57 -14.44 -18.24
CA LEU A 767 15.51 -14.07 -19.18
C LEU A 767 14.98 -15.36 -19.79
N SER A 768 13.69 -15.68 -19.63
CA SER A 768 13.15 -16.96 -20.08
C SER A 768 11.72 -16.86 -20.58
N ALA A 769 11.39 -17.63 -21.61
CA ALA A 769 10.04 -17.70 -22.15
C ALA A 769 9.66 -19.12 -22.60
N GLY A 770 8.38 -19.48 -22.45
CA GLY A 770 7.86 -20.78 -22.90
C GLY A 770 7.77 -20.94 -24.42
N GLN A 771 7.78 -19.85 -25.19
CA GLN A 771 7.74 -19.87 -26.67
C GLN A 771 8.82 -18.95 -27.28
N GLU A 772 8.64 -17.63 -27.26
CA GLU A 772 9.51 -16.71 -28.00
C GLU A 772 10.16 -15.65 -27.10
N ILE A 773 11.44 -15.37 -27.36
CA ILE A 773 12.15 -14.20 -26.84
C ILE A 773 12.60 -13.36 -28.03
N GLN A 774 12.20 -12.08 -28.05
CA GLN A 774 12.74 -11.08 -28.97
C GLN A 774 13.48 -10.00 -28.16
N LEU A 775 14.77 -9.83 -28.42
CA LEU A 775 15.61 -8.78 -27.85
C LEU A 775 16.04 -7.82 -28.95
N LYS A 776 15.79 -6.52 -28.77
CA LYS A 776 16.23 -5.45 -29.66
C LYS A 776 16.91 -4.34 -28.84
N SER A 777 18.21 -4.15 -29.03
CA SER A 777 18.97 -3.12 -28.30
C SER A 777 20.04 -2.45 -29.16
N GLU A 778 20.76 -1.45 -28.63
CA GLU A 778 22.03 -1.00 -29.21
C GLU A 778 23.16 -1.93 -28.72
N THR A 779 23.17 -2.24 -27.41
CA THR A 779 24.08 -3.21 -26.79
C THR A 779 23.32 -4.31 -26.03
N LEU A 780 23.81 -5.55 -26.11
CA LEU A 780 23.42 -6.65 -25.22
C LEU A 780 24.68 -7.17 -24.52
N GLN A 781 24.67 -7.16 -23.20
CA GLN A 781 25.71 -7.70 -22.33
C GLN A 781 25.17 -8.88 -21.52
N HIS A 782 25.20 -10.08 -22.10
CA HIS A 782 24.80 -11.32 -21.43
C HIS A 782 26.02 -12.00 -20.81
N GLN A 783 26.19 -11.81 -19.50
CA GLN A 783 27.38 -12.21 -18.76
C GLN A 783 27.38 -13.71 -18.40
N GLN A 784 28.54 -14.22 -17.99
CA GLN A 784 28.78 -15.66 -17.79
C GLN A 784 27.86 -16.36 -16.77
N SER A 785 27.27 -15.64 -15.82
CA SER A 785 26.30 -16.20 -14.85
C SER A 785 24.86 -16.26 -15.38
N GLY A 786 24.56 -15.57 -16.48
CA GLY A 786 23.20 -15.38 -16.95
C GLY A 786 22.65 -16.55 -17.76
N LEU A 787 21.32 -16.62 -17.82
CA LEU A 787 20.54 -17.46 -18.72
C LEU A 787 19.66 -16.60 -19.65
N ILE A 788 19.64 -16.91 -20.94
CA ILE A 788 18.60 -16.50 -21.90
C ILE A 788 18.05 -17.78 -22.53
N ALA A 789 16.76 -18.10 -22.33
CA ALA A 789 16.18 -19.38 -22.73
C ALA A 789 14.77 -19.27 -23.33
N ALA A 790 14.63 -19.55 -24.63
CA ALA A 790 13.35 -19.64 -25.32
C ALA A 790 12.90 -21.12 -25.46
N GLY A 791 11.64 -21.41 -25.16
CA GLY A 791 11.12 -22.78 -25.09
C GLY A 791 11.34 -23.46 -23.74
N LEU A 792 11.49 -22.69 -22.65
CA LEU A 792 11.76 -23.23 -21.31
C LEU A 792 10.45 -23.43 -20.52
N ASP A 793 10.17 -24.66 -20.09
CA ASP A 793 9.03 -24.92 -19.20
C ASP A 793 9.27 -24.44 -17.75
N ARG A 794 8.22 -24.42 -16.94
CA ARG A 794 8.28 -24.00 -15.52
C ARG A 794 9.14 -24.93 -14.64
N GLN A 795 9.57 -26.07 -15.16
CA GLN A 795 10.48 -27.01 -14.50
C GLN A 795 11.95 -26.78 -14.92
N GLY A 796 12.23 -25.78 -15.77
CA GLY A 796 13.56 -25.47 -16.26
C GLY A 796 14.04 -26.42 -17.35
N LYS A 797 13.14 -27.17 -18.00
CA LYS A 797 13.48 -28.08 -19.09
C LYS A 797 13.28 -27.38 -20.44
N LEU A 798 14.28 -27.47 -21.30
CA LEU A 798 14.21 -26.98 -22.67
C LEU A 798 13.31 -27.89 -23.51
N GLY A 799 12.30 -27.31 -24.15
CA GLY A 799 11.39 -27.96 -25.09
C GLY A 799 11.99 -28.12 -26.48
N THR A 800 11.18 -28.65 -27.41
CA THR A 800 11.56 -28.85 -28.83
C THR A 800 11.06 -27.72 -29.74
N THR A 801 10.52 -26.66 -29.16
CA THR A 801 9.90 -25.51 -29.82
C THR A 801 10.35 -24.27 -29.07
N GLY A 802 10.56 -23.17 -29.79
CA GLY A 802 10.82 -21.87 -29.18
C GLY A 802 11.98 -21.14 -29.83
N ASN A 803 11.81 -19.84 -29.98
CA ASN A 803 12.68 -18.98 -30.80
C ASN A 803 13.32 -17.89 -29.94
N LEU A 804 14.64 -17.80 -29.97
CA LEU A 804 15.40 -16.67 -29.44
C LEU A 804 15.89 -15.82 -30.61
N LYS A 805 15.41 -14.59 -30.69
CA LYS A 805 15.81 -13.61 -31.70
C LYS A 805 16.47 -12.41 -31.02
N ILE A 806 17.70 -12.10 -31.43
CA ILE A 806 18.49 -10.98 -30.90
C ILE A 806 18.89 -10.08 -32.06
N ILE A 807 18.60 -8.78 -31.95
CA ILE A 807 19.03 -7.75 -32.90
C ILE A 807 19.70 -6.63 -32.10
N ALA A 808 21.00 -6.40 -32.29
CA ALA A 808 21.68 -5.25 -31.69
C ALA A 808 22.83 -4.71 -32.54
N ASP A 809 23.45 -3.61 -32.12
CA ASP A 809 24.68 -3.11 -32.76
C ASP A 809 25.91 -3.84 -32.22
N GLN A 810 25.88 -4.23 -30.94
CA GLN A 810 26.90 -5.06 -30.28
C GLN A 810 26.23 -6.14 -29.41
N VAL A 811 26.71 -7.38 -29.49
CA VAL A 811 26.16 -8.53 -28.76
C VAL A 811 27.28 -9.28 -28.03
N GLU A 812 27.23 -9.35 -26.71
CA GLU A 812 28.02 -10.26 -25.87
C GLU A 812 27.11 -11.39 -25.37
N LEU A 813 27.52 -12.66 -25.52
CA LEU A 813 26.82 -13.88 -25.13
C LEU A 813 27.74 -14.83 -24.34
N HIS A 814 28.31 -14.34 -23.23
CA HIS A 814 29.24 -15.13 -22.41
C HIS A 814 28.55 -16.14 -21.48
N GLY A 815 27.23 -16.03 -21.29
CA GLY A 815 26.40 -16.92 -20.47
C GLY A 815 25.77 -18.09 -21.24
N GLN A 816 24.66 -18.61 -20.69
CA GLN A 816 23.86 -19.66 -21.33
C GLN A 816 22.80 -19.05 -22.25
N SER A 817 22.77 -19.46 -23.51
CA SER A 817 21.86 -18.95 -24.55
C SER A 817 21.20 -20.12 -25.27
N PHE A 818 19.96 -20.44 -24.89
CA PHE A 818 19.26 -21.66 -25.30
C PHE A 818 17.96 -21.36 -26.07
N ALA A 819 17.67 -22.17 -27.07
CA ALA A 819 16.39 -22.14 -27.78
C ALA A 819 15.91 -23.57 -28.10
N GLY A 820 14.61 -23.82 -28.04
CA GLY A 820 14.03 -25.12 -28.41
C GLY A 820 14.06 -25.41 -29.92
N GLU A 821 14.17 -24.37 -30.76
CA GLU A 821 14.12 -24.48 -32.22
C GLU A 821 15.10 -23.56 -32.96
N ASN A 822 15.02 -22.24 -32.78
CA ASN A 822 15.88 -21.28 -33.48
C ASN A 822 16.55 -20.29 -32.53
N LEU A 823 17.86 -20.09 -32.67
CA LEU A 823 18.64 -19.04 -32.01
C LEU A 823 19.27 -18.18 -33.10
N ASN A 824 18.71 -16.99 -33.30
CA ASN A 824 19.04 -16.09 -34.40
C ASN A 824 19.57 -14.77 -33.84
N VAL A 825 20.84 -14.47 -34.10
CA VAL A 825 21.52 -13.28 -33.58
C VAL A 825 22.02 -12.45 -34.76
N GLN A 826 21.52 -11.22 -34.86
CA GLN A 826 21.94 -10.25 -35.86
C GLN A 826 22.66 -9.08 -35.15
N SER A 827 23.90 -8.84 -35.53
CA SER A 827 24.70 -7.71 -35.07
C SER A 827 25.12 -6.81 -36.24
N GLN A 828 25.09 -5.48 -36.04
CA GLN A 828 25.76 -4.56 -36.98
C GLN A 828 27.29 -4.70 -36.90
N ASN A 829 27.88 -4.71 -35.69
CA ASN A 829 29.34 -4.63 -35.53
C ASN A 829 30.02 -5.95 -35.13
N HIS A 830 29.56 -6.62 -34.07
CA HIS A 830 30.27 -7.77 -33.49
C HIS A 830 29.36 -8.65 -32.62
N ILE A 831 29.55 -9.97 -32.74
CA ILE A 831 29.01 -10.97 -31.81
C ILE A 831 30.17 -11.61 -31.04
N ASP A 832 30.23 -11.37 -29.72
CA ASP A 832 31.15 -12.01 -28.79
C ASP A 832 30.45 -13.09 -27.96
N ALA A 833 30.44 -14.32 -28.45
CA ALA A 833 29.96 -15.49 -27.70
C ALA A 833 31.08 -16.18 -26.88
N SER A 834 32.20 -15.50 -26.61
CA SER A 834 33.34 -16.10 -25.89
C SER A 834 32.92 -16.64 -24.51
N LYS A 835 33.38 -17.85 -24.16
CA LYS A 835 33.00 -18.62 -22.94
C LYS A 835 31.52 -19.02 -22.84
N GLY A 836 30.69 -18.62 -23.80
CA GLY A 836 29.26 -18.89 -23.81
C GLY A 836 28.90 -20.35 -24.05
N GLN A 837 27.69 -20.73 -23.65
CA GLN A 837 27.06 -22.01 -23.96
C GLN A 837 25.83 -21.74 -24.83
N LEU A 838 25.94 -22.01 -26.13
CA LEU A 838 24.88 -21.79 -27.11
C LEU A 838 24.31 -23.14 -27.56
N GLN A 839 23.01 -23.34 -27.39
CA GLN A 839 22.34 -24.59 -27.79
C GLN A 839 20.97 -24.33 -28.42
N SER A 840 20.74 -24.90 -29.60
CA SER A 840 19.46 -24.86 -30.32
C SER A 840 19.40 -26.01 -31.34
N LYS A 841 18.30 -26.19 -32.07
CA LYS A 841 18.33 -26.99 -33.31
C LYS A 841 19.03 -26.19 -34.42
N ASN A 842 18.60 -24.95 -34.61
CA ASN A 842 19.18 -24.03 -35.57
C ASN A 842 19.86 -22.86 -34.83
N ILE A 843 21.12 -22.58 -35.17
CA ILE A 843 21.85 -21.40 -34.69
C ILE A 843 22.30 -20.60 -35.92
N GLU A 844 21.85 -19.34 -36.03
CA GLU A 844 22.36 -18.38 -36.99
C GLU A 844 22.96 -17.17 -36.25
N LEU A 845 24.27 -16.96 -36.37
CA LEU A 845 24.95 -15.76 -35.88
C LEU A 845 25.44 -14.95 -37.09
N ASN A 846 25.01 -13.69 -37.20
CA ASN A 846 25.24 -12.85 -38.37
C ASN A 846 25.77 -11.46 -37.93
N SER A 847 27.03 -11.17 -38.24
CA SER A 847 27.72 -9.92 -37.92
C SER A 847 28.07 -9.18 -39.21
N GLN A 848 27.46 -8.00 -39.42
CA GLN A 848 27.46 -7.33 -40.73
C GLN A 848 28.79 -6.64 -41.07
N LEU A 849 29.45 -6.00 -40.09
CA LEU A 849 30.64 -5.16 -40.31
C LEU A 849 31.89 -5.65 -39.57
N GLY A 850 31.79 -6.71 -38.75
CA GLY A 850 32.93 -7.21 -37.98
C GLY A 850 32.78 -8.66 -37.56
N ASN A 851 33.54 -9.05 -36.54
CA ASN A 851 33.86 -10.45 -36.25
C ASN A 851 32.73 -11.25 -35.59
N ILE A 852 32.90 -12.57 -35.55
CA ILE A 852 32.19 -13.46 -34.60
C ILE A 852 33.26 -14.13 -33.73
N SER A 853 33.16 -13.97 -32.41
CA SER A 853 33.99 -14.71 -31.44
C SER A 853 33.18 -15.80 -30.76
N THR A 854 33.81 -16.96 -30.66
CA THR A 854 33.39 -18.19 -29.98
C THR A 854 34.57 -18.73 -29.15
N HIS A 855 35.49 -17.86 -28.75
CA HIS A 855 36.69 -18.23 -28.00
C HIS A 855 36.33 -18.87 -26.65
N SER A 856 36.84 -20.07 -26.39
CA SER A 856 36.48 -20.89 -25.22
C SER A 856 34.97 -21.21 -25.08
N ALA A 857 34.17 -21.04 -26.14
CA ALA A 857 32.73 -21.26 -26.13
C ALA A 857 32.34 -22.70 -26.47
N GLN A 858 31.11 -23.10 -26.15
CA GLN A 858 30.49 -24.35 -26.59
C GLN A 858 29.23 -24.03 -27.38
N VAL A 859 29.27 -24.28 -28.70
CA VAL A 859 28.17 -24.04 -29.63
C VAL A 859 27.70 -25.37 -30.22
N ILE A 860 26.48 -25.79 -29.88
CA ILE A 860 25.90 -27.07 -30.29
C ILE A 860 24.59 -26.83 -31.03
N ALA A 861 24.49 -27.34 -32.26
CA ALA A 861 23.29 -27.28 -33.07
C ALA A 861 23.02 -28.58 -33.84
N GLU A 862 21.86 -28.66 -34.50
CA GLU A 862 21.70 -29.52 -35.67
C GLU A 862 22.21 -28.78 -36.92
N HIS A 863 21.81 -27.52 -37.09
CA HIS A 863 22.27 -26.61 -38.15
C HIS A 863 22.95 -25.38 -37.54
N LEU A 864 24.22 -25.14 -37.89
CA LEU A 864 25.00 -23.98 -37.41
C LEU A 864 25.48 -23.12 -38.58
N SER A 865 25.05 -21.87 -38.64
CA SER A 865 25.48 -20.86 -39.61
C SER A 865 26.14 -19.68 -38.91
N LEU A 866 27.45 -19.49 -39.15
CA LEU A 866 28.21 -18.33 -38.69
C LEU A 866 28.56 -17.46 -39.92
N ASN A 867 28.04 -16.23 -39.94
CA ASN A 867 28.27 -15.26 -41.01
C ASN A 867 28.96 -14.00 -40.44
N SER A 868 30.28 -13.94 -40.59
CA SER A 868 31.15 -12.84 -40.11
C SER A 868 31.65 -12.01 -41.30
N HIS A 869 31.90 -10.72 -41.09
CA HIS A 869 32.53 -9.90 -42.12
C HIS A 869 34.00 -10.32 -42.36
N ASP A 870 34.78 -10.42 -41.27
CA ASP A 870 36.23 -10.63 -41.35
C ASP A 870 36.67 -11.97 -40.74
N VAL A 871 36.56 -12.14 -39.41
CA VAL A 871 37.11 -13.31 -38.71
C VAL A 871 36.00 -14.06 -37.97
N ILE A 872 36.04 -15.39 -38.05
CA ILE A 872 35.43 -16.30 -37.06
C ILE A 872 36.54 -16.77 -36.13
N ASN A 873 36.44 -16.46 -34.85
CA ASN A 873 37.40 -16.87 -33.82
C ASN A 873 36.80 -18.01 -32.95
N ASN A 874 37.25 -19.24 -33.14
CA ASN A 874 36.94 -20.42 -32.34
C ASN A 874 38.16 -20.89 -31.51
N GLN A 875 39.09 -19.99 -31.15
CA GLN A 875 40.25 -20.35 -30.33
C GLN A 875 39.81 -21.02 -29.02
N GLN A 876 40.30 -22.22 -28.71
CA GLN A 876 39.89 -23.02 -27.52
C GLN A 876 38.37 -23.33 -27.44
N GLY A 877 37.58 -22.99 -28.47
CA GLY A 877 36.13 -23.21 -28.50
C GLY A 877 35.75 -24.57 -29.12
N THR A 878 34.47 -24.89 -29.08
CA THR A 878 33.88 -26.06 -29.75
C THR A 878 32.65 -25.67 -30.55
N LEU A 879 32.72 -25.83 -31.87
CA LEU A 879 31.58 -25.78 -32.78
C LEU A 879 31.18 -27.21 -33.15
N SER A 880 29.95 -27.61 -32.88
CA SER A 880 29.45 -28.96 -33.19
C SER A 880 28.06 -28.90 -33.81
N ALA A 881 27.92 -29.41 -35.04
CA ALA A 881 26.66 -29.43 -35.77
C ALA A 881 26.54 -30.65 -36.70
N LYS A 882 25.32 -30.96 -37.17
CA LYS A 882 25.12 -31.93 -38.26
C LYS A 882 25.40 -31.29 -39.61
N ASP A 883 24.96 -30.05 -39.77
CA ASP A 883 25.17 -29.18 -40.92
C ASP A 883 25.88 -27.91 -40.42
N LEU A 884 26.99 -27.53 -41.07
CA LEU A 884 27.88 -26.48 -40.62
C LEU A 884 28.27 -25.55 -41.77
N LYS A 885 27.86 -24.28 -41.65
CA LYS A 885 28.17 -23.22 -42.59
C LYS A 885 28.97 -22.11 -41.90
N LEU A 886 30.21 -21.91 -42.35
CA LEU A 886 31.09 -20.85 -41.87
C LEU A 886 31.42 -19.90 -43.02
N ASN A 887 31.10 -18.62 -42.89
CA ASN A 887 31.40 -17.59 -43.88
C ASN A 887 32.15 -16.42 -43.22
N ALA A 888 33.37 -16.17 -43.69
CA ALA A 888 34.27 -15.10 -43.23
C ALA A 888 35.44 -14.92 -44.22
N ASN A 889 36.23 -13.86 -44.06
CA ASN A 889 37.52 -13.75 -44.75
C ASN A 889 38.56 -14.71 -44.16
N SER A 890 38.53 -14.93 -42.85
CA SER A 890 39.46 -15.81 -42.11
C SER A 890 38.78 -16.61 -41.00
N LEU A 891 39.36 -17.76 -40.66
CA LEU A 891 38.96 -18.61 -39.53
C LEU A 891 40.17 -18.86 -38.62
N ASP A 892 40.02 -18.62 -37.32
CA ASP A 892 40.98 -19.06 -36.30
C ASP A 892 40.35 -20.12 -35.40
N ASN A 893 40.78 -21.36 -35.56
CA ASN A 893 40.44 -22.54 -34.77
C ASN A 893 41.63 -23.02 -33.92
N SER A 894 42.60 -22.16 -33.59
CA SER A 894 43.78 -22.61 -32.86
C SER A 894 43.44 -23.08 -31.44
N GLN A 895 43.90 -24.29 -31.09
CA GLN A 895 43.47 -25.04 -29.90
C GLN A 895 41.94 -25.33 -29.81
N GLY A 896 41.17 -25.03 -30.86
CA GLY A 896 39.72 -25.23 -30.92
C GLY A 896 39.30 -26.53 -31.61
N HIS A 897 38.01 -26.86 -31.50
CA HIS A 897 37.38 -28.00 -32.17
C HIS A 897 36.24 -27.55 -33.08
N ILE A 898 36.26 -28.03 -34.33
CA ILE A 898 35.16 -27.94 -35.28
C ILE A 898 34.75 -29.36 -35.64
N LEU A 899 33.51 -29.73 -35.29
CA LEU A 899 32.97 -31.07 -35.36
C LEU A 899 31.74 -31.07 -36.28
N HIS A 900 31.95 -31.34 -37.57
CA HIS A 900 30.88 -31.57 -38.52
C HIS A 900 30.46 -33.05 -38.47
N THR A 901 29.32 -33.30 -37.82
CA THR A 901 28.87 -34.65 -37.46
C THR A 901 27.99 -35.32 -38.53
N GLY A 902 27.42 -34.55 -39.47
CA GLY A 902 26.63 -35.06 -40.59
C GLY A 902 27.45 -35.50 -41.79
N THR A 903 26.76 -36.01 -42.81
CA THR A 903 27.34 -36.64 -44.01
C THR A 903 27.30 -35.77 -45.26
N ASP A 904 26.69 -34.59 -45.17
CA ASP A 904 26.57 -33.63 -46.27
C ASP A 904 27.89 -32.90 -46.54
N LEU A 905 27.94 -32.07 -47.58
CA LEU A 905 29.16 -31.34 -47.98
C LEU A 905 29.60 -30.34 -46.89
N LEU A 906 30.86 -30.40 -46.48
CA LEU A 906 31.49 -29.34 -45.68
C LEU A 906 32.39 -28.48 -46.57
N ASP A 907 31.96 -27.23 -46.83
CA ASP A 907 32.72 -26.23 -47.55
C ASP A 907 33.40 -25.25 -46.56
N LEU A 908 34.73 -25.23 -46.56
CA LEU A 908 35.58 -24.32 -45.78
C LEU A 908 36.34 -23.38 -46.72
N ASN A 909 35.63 -22.38 -47.25
CA ASN A 909 36.13 -21.43 -48.24
C ASN A 909 36.40 -20.06 -47.56
N PHE A 910 37.68 -19.73 -47.33
CA PHE A 910 38.10 -18.49 -46.64
C PHE A 910 39.08 -17.70 -47.51
N SER A 911 38.74 -16.46 -47.85
CA SER A 911 39.51 -15.65 -48.82
C SER A 911 40.97 -15.41 -48.41
N GLN A 912 41.27 -15.37 -47.11
CA GLN A 912 42.60 -15.05 -46.57
C GLN A 912 43.23 -16.25 -45.85
N THR A 913 42.82 -16.56 -44.62
CA THR A 913 43.53 -17.56 -43.80
C THR A 913 42.62 -18.55 -43.07
N LEU A 914 43.13 -19.76 -42.88
CA LEU A 914 42.58 -20.75 -41.98
C LEU A 914 43.68 -21.19 -41.00
N ASN A 915 43.57 -20.74 -39.75
CA ASN A 915 44.46 -21.15 -38.65
C ASN A 915 43.83 -22.31 -37.87
N ASN A 916 44.41 -23.49 -37.96
CA ASN A 916 44.07 -24.70 -37.19
C ASN A 916 45.25 -25.13 -36.28
N GLN A 917 46.13 -24.21 -35.89
CA GLN A 917 47.31 -24.53 -35.08
C GLN A 917 46.93 -25.19 -33.75
N SER A 918 47.43 -26.40 -33.51
CA SER A 918 47.07 -27.25 -32.35
C SER A 918 45.56 -27.49 -32.19
N GLY A 919 44.75 -27.19 -33.20
CA GLY A 919 43.30 -27.37 -33.23
C GLY A 919 42.88 -28.63 -33.97
N GLU A 920 41.57 -28.86 -34.04
CA GLU A 920 40.96 -29.99 -34.73
C GLU A 920 39.78 -29.56 -35.59
N ILE A 921 39.80 -29.96 -36.86
CA ILE A 921 38.64 -29.95 -37.76
C ILE A 921 38.35 -31.40 -38.13
N ARG A 922 37.21 -31.92 -37.65
CA ARG A 922 36.72 -33.27 -37.96
C ARG A 922 35.41 -33.17 -38.74
N SER A 923 35.29 -33.96 -39.80
CA SER A 923 34.07 -34.06 -40.59
C SER A 923 33.71 -35.50 -40.96
N ASN A 924 32.45 -35.87 -40.79
CA ASN A 924 31.84 -37.11 -41.30
C ASN A 924 31.29 -36.96 -42.72
N ALA A 925 31.47 -35.79 -43.35
CA ALA A 925 30.98 -35.46 -44.68
C ALA A 925 31.37 -36.49 -45.75
N THR A 926 30.57 -36.61 -46.80
CA THR A 926 30.98 -37.38 -48.00
C THR A 926 32.07 -36.64 -48.79
N GLN A 927 32.04 -35.30 -48.75
CA GLN A 927 33.04 -34.45 -49.36
C GLN A 927 33.37 -33.28 -48.43
N VAL A 928 34.65 -32.93 -48.34
CA VAL A 928 35.13 -31.73 -47.65
C VAL A 928 35.96 -30.94 -48.64
N ASN A 929 35.58 -29.68 -48.90
CA ASN A 929 36.40 -28.75 -49.66
C ASN A 929 37.02 -27.74 -48.69
N LEU A 930 38.32 -27.51 -48.79
CA LEU A 930 39.04 -26.48 -48.03
C LEU A 930 39.79 -25.61 -49.04
N ASN A 931 39.35 -24.36 -49.20
CA ASN A 931 39.96 -23.40 -50.10
C ASN A 931 40.35 -22.14 -49.32
N THR A 932 41.64 -21.81 -49.29
CA THR A 932 42.13 -20.58 -48.66
C THR A 932 43.52 -20.19 -49.15
N THR A 933 43.90 -18.90 -49.04
CA THR A 933 45.26 -18.48 -49.44
C THR A 933 46.32 -19.14 -48.54
N SER A 934 46.12 -19.15 -47.22
CA SER A 934 47.07 -19.74 -46.27
C SER A 934 46.42 -20.61 -45.19
N LEU A 935 46.83 -21.86 -45.11
CA LEU A 935 46.37 -22.86 -44.14
C LEU A 935 47.50 -23.18 -43.14
N ASN A 936 47.32 -22.80 -41.87
CA ASN A 936 48.20 -23.21 -40.79
C ASN A 936 47.59 -24.40 -40.04
N ASN A 937 48.15 -25.59 -40.23
CA ASN A 937 47.80 -26.82 -39.50
C ASN A 937 48.98 -27.29 -38.62
N THR A 938 49.83 -26.37 -38.15
CA THR A 938 50.98 -26.68 -37.29
C THR A 938 50.53 -27.38 -36.00
N ALA A 939 51.01 -28.60 -35.76
CA ALA A 939 50.55 -29.49 -34.68
C ALA A 939 49.01 -29.72 -34.62
N GLY A 940 48.29 -29.31 -35.67
CA GLY A 940 46.83 -29.40 -35.78
C GLY A 940 46.37 -30.70 -36.43
N GLN A 941 45.06 -30.91 -36.46
CA GLN A 941 44.44 -32.11 -37.04
C GLN A 941 43.33 -31.74 -38.02
N LEU A 942 43.46 -32.18 -39.27
CA LEU A 942 42.40 -32.22 -40.27
C LEU A 942 41.99 -33.68 -40.47
N ILE A 943 40.74 -34.02 -40.14
CA ILE A 943 40.22 -35.38 -40.11
C ILE A 943 38.92 -35.48 -40.92
N HIS A 944 39.02 -36.06 -42.10
CA HIS A 944 37.87 -36.47 -42.90
C HIS A 944 37.57 -37.96 -42.63
N ALA A 945 36.57 -38.21 -41.78
CA ALA A 945 36.14 -39.54 -41.39
C ALA A 945 35.21 -40.21 -42.43
N GLY A 946 34.66 -39.43 -43.36
CA GLY A 946 33.88 -39.93 -44.49
C GLY A 946 34.73 -40.64 -45.56
N THR A 947 34.05 -41.39 -46.43
CA THR A 947 34.69 -42.29 -47.40
C THR A 947 34.85 -41.69 -48.81
N GLY A 948 34.40 -40.45 -49.04
CA GLY A 948 34.56 -39.76 -50.32
C GLY A 948 35.84 -38.92 -50.39
N GLN A 949 35.76 -37.63 -50.71
CA GLN A 949 36.94 -36.79 -51.00
C GLN A 949 37.15 -35.67 -49.99
N LEU A 950 38.37 -35.58 -49.45
CA LEU A 950 38.92 -34.34 -48.89
C LEU A 950 39.72 -33.63 -49.99
N ASP A 951 39.26 -32.45 -50.43
CA ASP A 951 39.98 -31.58 -51.38
C ASP A 951 40.52 -30.36 -50.64
N ILE A 952 41.82 -30.12 -50.73
CA ILE A 952 42.52 -28.99 -50.11
C ILE A 952 43.22 -28.21 -51.22
N GLN A 953 42.80 -26.96 -51.44
CA GLN A 953 43.36 -26.07 -52.47
C GLN A 953 43.84 -24.78 -51.80
N VAL A 954 45.16 -24.56 -51.76
CA VAL A 954 45.76 -23.40 -51.06
C VAL A 954 47.00 -22.85 -51.78
N ASP A 955 47.41 -21.63 -51.49
CA ASP A 955 48.74 -21.14 -51.93
C ASP A 955 49.84 -21.61 -50.98
N GLN A 956 49.58 -21.63 -49.67
CA GLN A 956 50.53 -22.07 -48.65
C GLN A 956 49.87 -22.99 -47.61
N LEU A 957 50.53 -24.10 -47.27
CA LEU A 957 50.14 -25.00 -46.19
C LEU A 957 51.31 -25.23 -45.23
N GLN A 958 51.14 -24.81 -43.97
CA GLN A 958 52.06 -25.09 -42.86
C GLN A 958 51.49 -26.26 -42.04
N GLY A 959 51.84 -27.49 -42.40
CA GLY A 959 51.33 -28.72 -41.79
C GLY A 959 52.34 -29.42 -40.87
N ASN A 960 53.41 -28.73 -40.49
CA ASN A 960 54.50 -29.28 -39.71
C ASN A 960 54.03 -29.77 -38.32
N GLN A 961 54.47 -30.96 -37.92
CA GLN A 961 53.99 -31.71 -36.73
C GLN A 961 52.47 -32.02 -36.72
N GLY A 962 51.73 -31.63 -37.76
CA GLY A 962 50.29 -31.79 -37.85
C GLY A 962 49.86 -33.12 -38.46
N LYS A 963 48.53 -33.30 -38.59
CA LYS A 963 47.91 -34.46 -39.23
C LYS A 963 46.92 -34.05 -40.31
N ILE A 964 46.95 -34.74 -41.45
CA ILE A 964 45.97 -34.66 -42.53
C ILE A 964 45.51 -36.09 -42.84
N LEU A 965 44.31 -36.44 -42.36
CA LEU A 965 43.79 -37.80 -42.40
C LEU A 965 42.46 -37.84 -43.16
N SER A 966 42.36 -38.74 -44.14
CA SER A 966 41.10 -39.03 -44.85
C SER A 966 40.82 -40.53 -44.78
N ASN A 967 39.56 -40.94 -44.63
CA ASN A 967 39.13 -42.33 -44.76
C ASN A 967 38.89 -42.72 -46.23
N GLY A 968 38.66 -41.75 -47.11
CA GLY A 968 38.59 -41.93 -48.57
C GLY A 968 39.77 -41.28 -49.29
N GLN A 969 39.49 -40.55 -50.37
CA GLN A 969 40.48 -39.80 -51.15
C GLN A 969 40.95 -38.53 -50.42
N LEU A 970 42.21 -38.17 -50.66
CA LEU A 970 42.80 -36.86 -50.39
C LEU A 970 43.33 -36.29 -51.71
N GLN A 971 42.74 -35.19 -52.15
CA GLN A 971 43.30 -34.33 -53.19
C GLN A 971 43.90 -33.10 -52.49
N LEU A 972 45.17 -32.80 -52.77
CA LEU A 972 45.87 -31.70 -52.11
C LEU A 972 46.69 -30.90 -53.14
N GLN A 973 46.29 -29.66 -53.38
CA GLN A 973 46.93 -28.73 -54.28
C GLN A 973 47.45 -27.52 -53.50
N ALA A 974 48.75 -27.27 -53.59
CA ALA A 974 49.44 -26.20 -52.88
C ALA A 974 50.37 -25.39 -53.81
N GLY A 975 50.68 -24.15 -53.46
CA GLY A 975 51.89 -23.49 -53.95
C GLY A 975 53.11 -24.05 -53.21
N ILE A 976 53.20 -23.72 -51.92
CA ILE A 976 54.22 -24.21 -50.98
C ILE A 976 53.54 -25.10 -49.94
N LEU A 977 54.10 -26.28 -49.72
CA LEU A 977 53.57 -27.28 -48.81
C LEU A 977 54.66 -27.75 -47.83
N ASP A 978 54.45 -27.50 -46.54
CA ASP A 978 55.26 -28.08 -45.47
C ASP A 978 54.45 -29.16 -44.73
N LEU A 979 54.98 -30.37 -44.69
CA LEU A 979 54.46 -31.54 -43.99
C LEU A 979 55.53 -32.15 -43.05
N SER A 980 56.57 -31.37 -42.72
CA SER A 980 57.71 -31.85 -41.94
C SER A 980 57.29 -32.30 -40.54
N GLN A 981 57.79 -33.45 -40.08
CA GLN A 981 57.39 -34.11 -38.82
C GLN A 981 55.87 -34.45 -38.74
N GLY A 982 55.09 -34.25 -39.81
CA GLY A 982 53.64 -34.47 -39.85
C GLY A 982 53.24 -35.84 -40.38
N VAL A 983 51.94 -36.15 -40.31
CA VAL A 983 51.35 -37.39 -40.83
C VAL A 983 50.23 -37.09 -41.82
N THR A 984 50.45 -37.47 -43.09
CA THR A 984 49.46 -37.39 -44.17
C THR A 984 49.06 -38.80 -44.59
N SER A 985 47.78 -39.17 -44.47
CA SER A 985 47.34 -40.52 -44.82
C SER A 985 45.88 -40.61 -45.27
N ALA A 986 45.65 -41.25 -46.42
CA ALA A 986 44.33 -41.46 -47.02
C ALA A 986 44.21 -42.86 -47.64
N GLU A 987 43.02 -43.22 -48.13
CA GLU A 987 42.85 -44.40 -49.00
C GLU A 987 43.56 -44.16 -50.34
N HIS A 988 43.32 -43.02 -50.98
CA HIS A 988 43.96 -42.58 -52.22
C HIS A 988 44.50 -41.15 -52.05
N ILE A 989 45.72 -40.87 -52.52
CA ILE A 989 46.36 -39.55 -52.39
C ILE A 989 46.81 -39.04 -53.76
N ILE A 990 46.31 -37.86 -54.14
CA ILE A 990 46.81 -37.05 -55.25
C ILE A 990 47.32 -35.72 -54.67
N LEU A 991 48.61 -35.46 -54.83
CA LEU A 991 49.27 -34.26 -54.30
C LEU A 991 49.96 -33.49 -55.43
N LYS A 992 49.64 -32.20 -55.56
CA LYS A 992 50.23 -31.27 -56.53
C LYS A 992 50.80 -30.07 -55.79
N ALA A 993 52.08 -29.75 -56.00
CA ALA A 993 52.69 -28.58 -55.38
C ALA A 993 53.73 -27.91 -56.28
N ASN A 994 54.13 -26.66 -55.99
CA ASN A 994 55.39 -26.14 -56.54
C ASN A 994 56.57 -26.69 -55.73
N GLN A 995 56.45 -26.65 -54.40
CA GLN A 995 57.45 -27.15 -53.45
C GLN A 995 56.79 -27.99 -52.36
N LEU A 996 57.42 -29.11 -51.99
CA LEU A 996 57.01 -29.97 -50.87
C LEU A 996 58.20 -30.18 -49.93
N ASN A 997 58.11 -29.64 -48.71
CA ASN A 997 58.95 -30.03 -47.58
C ASN A 997 58.27 -31.16 -46.80
N HIS A 998 58.90 -32.34 -46.73
CA HIS A 998 58.41 -33.53 -46.04
C HIS A 998 59.46 -34.09 -45.07
N GLN A 999 60.35 -33.22 -44.57
CA GLN A 999 61.44 -33.59 -43.66
C GLN A 999 60.92 -34.31 -42.41
N GLN A 1000 61.40 -35.53 -42.13
CA GLN A 1000 60.94 -36.35 -41.00
C GLN A 1000 59.42 -36.65 -41.00
N GLY A 1001 58.70 -36.37 -42.10
CA GLY A 1001 57.26 -36.58 -42.21
C GLY A 1001 56.88 -38.01 -42.63
N GLN A 1002 55.60 -38.35 -42.51
CA GLN A 1002 55.03 -39.61 -42.98
C GLN A 1002 53.92 -39.34 -44.00
N LEU A 1003 54.04 -39.87 -45.22
CA LEU A 1003 53.02 -39.83 -46.26
C LEU A 1003 52.69 -41.27 -46.65
N ILE A 1004 51.51 -41.74 -46.24
CA ILE A 1004 51.13 -43.16 -46.34
C ILE A 1004 49.78 -43.28 -47.04
N GLN A 1005 49.79 -43.76 -48.28
CA GLN A 1005 48.56 -44.19 -48.94
C GLN A 1005 48.20 -45.61 -48.48
N ARG A 1006 47.00 -45.80 -47.93
CA ARG A 1006 46.54 -47.07 -47.34
C ARG A 1006 45.73 -47.95 -48.31
N GLY A 1007 45.13 -47.33 -49.32
CA GLY A 1007 44.28 -47.99 -50.32
C GLY A 1007 45.05 -48.84 -51.31
N LYS A 1008 44.37 -49.84 -51.89
CA LYS A 1008 44.96 -50.87 -52.76
C LYS A 1008 44.49 -50.82 -54.20
N GLN A 1009 43.75 -49.78 -54.60
CA GLN A 1009 43.11 -49.70 -55.91
C GLN A 1009 43.73 -48.64 -56.84
N SER A 1010 44.12 -47.48 -56.31
CA SER A 1010 44.57 -46.31 -57.09
C SER A 1010 46.02 -45.93 -56.77
N PRO A 1011 46.81 -45.36 -57.71
CA PRO A 1011 48.22 -45.03 -57.49
C PRO A 1011 48.42 -43.78 -56.61
N LEU A 1012 49.37 -43.84 -55.68
CA LEU A 1012 49.87 -42.64 -55.00
C LEU A 1012 50.52 -41.72 -56.04
N THR A 1013 49.99 -40.51 -56.22
CA THR A 1013 50.42 -39.59 -57.28
C THR A 1013 50.93 -38.27 -56.70
N LEU A 1014 52.21 -37.97 -56.95
CA LEU A 1014 52.92 -36.79 -56.44
C LEU A 1014 53.48 -35.97 -57.63
N ALA A 1015 53.02 -34.73 -57.81
CA ALA A 1015 53.45 -33.85 -58.91
C ALA A 1015 53.99 -32.51 -58.35
N ILE A 1016 55.31 -32.36 -58.27
CA ILE A 1016 55.98 -31.27 -57.55
C ILE A 1016 56.84 -30.43 -58.51
N GLN A 1017 56.40 -29.23 -58.89
CA GLN A 1017 56.99 -28.53 -60.03
C GLN A 1017 58.49 -28.20 -59.89
N GLN A 1018 58.96 -27.89 -58.66
CA GLN A 1018 60.31 -27.41 -58.38
C GLN A 1018 61.13 -28.40 -57.52
N GLN A 1019 60.73 -28.66 -56.27
CA GLN A 1019 61.53 -29.48 -55.35
C GLN A 1019 60.67 -30.24 -54.34
N LEU A 1020 60.97 -31.53 -54.16
CA LEU A 1020 60.51 -32.38 -53.07
C LEU A 1020 61.68 -32.66 -52.12
N ASN A 1021 61.53 -32.33 -50.84
CA ASN A 1021 62.48 -32.65 -49.78
C ASN A 1021 61.91 -33.70 -48.83
N ASN A 1022 62.27 -34.97 -49.01
CA ASN A 1022 61.95 -36.12 -48.16
C ASN A 1022 63.11 -36.49 -47.22
N GLN A 1023 64.00 -35.56 -46.86
CA GLN A 1023 65.14 -35.87 -45.98
C GLN A 1023 64.64 -36.42 -44.62
N LEU A 1024 65.12 -37.62 -44.24
CA LEU A 1024 64.66 -38.40 -43.08
C LEU A 1024 63.14 -38.73 -43.06
N GLY A 1025 62.41 -38.45 -44.15
CA GLY A 1025 60.98 -38.67 -44.27
C GLY A 1025 60.63 -40.04 -44.85
N PHE A 1026 59.35 -40.41 -44.74
CA PHE A 1026 58.82 -41.69 -45.22
C PHE A 1026 57.64 -41.45 -46.18
N ILE A 1027 57.76 -41.96 -47.40
CA ILE A 1027 56.70 -41.98 -48.41
C ILE A 1027 56.42 -43.43 -48.78
N GLN A 1028 55.16 -43.87 -48.63
CA GLN A 1028 54.74 -45.23 -48.91
C GLN A 1028 53.44 -45.29 -49.72
N SER A 1029 53.47 -46.07 -50.79
CA SER A 1029 52.28 -46.51 -51.53
C SER A 1029 51.97 -47.98 -51.27
N GLN A 1030 50.71 -48.29 -50.98
CA GLN A 1030 50.20 -49.67 -51.01
C GLN A 1030 49.91 -50.16 -52.45
N THR A 1031 50.06 -49.30 -53.45
CA THR A 1031 49.93 -49.56 -54.88
C THR A 1031 51.18 -49.02 -55.62
N ILE A 1032 51.07 -48.78 -56.92
CA ILE A 1032 52.04 -48.01 -57.70
C ILE A 1032 52.31 -46.65 -57.04
N LEU A 1033 53.55 -46.17 -57.10
CA LEU A 1033 53.94 -44.79 -56.79
C LEU A 1033 54.32 -44.06 -58.08
N ASN A 1034 53.57 -43.01 -58.42
CA ASN A 1034 53.85 -42.11 -59.53
C ASN A 1034 54.38 -40.77 -58.97
N MET A 1035 55.59 -40.37 -59.34
CA MET A 1035 56.19 -39.10 -58.92
C MET A 1035 56.81 -38.35 -60.11
N ASP A 1036 56.36 -37.13 -60.39
CA ASP A 1036 57.01 -36.18 -61.31
C ASP A 1036 57.46 -34.97 -60.49
N THR A 1037 58.77 -34.71 -60.42
CA THR A 1037 59.31 -33.59 -59.64
C THR A 1037 60.44 -32.84 -60.34
N GLY A 1038 60.63 -31.56 -60.03
CA GLY A 1038 61.76 -30.78 -60.51
C GLY A 1038 63.10 -31.31 -59.97
N ALA A 1039 63.20 -31.51 -58.66
CA ALA A 1039 64.34 -32.09 -57.96
C ALA A 1039 63.85 -32.88 -56.74
N LEU A 1040 64.57 -33.95 -56.36
CA LEU A 1040 64.23 -34.79 -55.22
C LEU A 1040 65.43 -34.91 -54.29
N ASN A 1041 65.30 -34.41 -53.05
CA ASN A 1041 66.19 -34.75 -51.95
C ASN A 1041 65.51 -35.83 -51.12
N ASN A 1042 66.12 -37.01 -51.02
CA ASN A 1042 65.71 -38.17 -50.25
C ASN A 1042 66.79 -38.58 -49.23
N GLN A 1043 67.66 -37.65 -48.81
CA GLN A 1043 68.79 -37.92 -47.91
C GLN A 1043 68.34 -38.55 -46.60
N GLY A 1044 68.78 -39.78 -46.31
CA GLY A 1044 68.31 -40.57 -45.15
C GLY A 1044 66.80 -40.86 -45.14
N GLY A 1045 66.06 -40.46 -46.18
CA GLY A 1045 64.62 -40.69 -46.35
C GLY A 1045 64.33 -42.06 -46.94
N THR A 1046 63.04 -42.39 -47.07
CA THR A 1046 62.60 -43.64 -47.69
C THR A 1046 61.41 -43.40 -48.62
N LEU A 1047 61.53 -43.86 -49.86
CA LEU A 1047 60.43 -44.04 -50.80
C LEU A 1047 60.15 -45.54 -50.90
N SER A 1048 58.89 -45.96 -50.78
CA SER A 1048 58.52 -47.38 -50.84
C SER A 1048 57.19 -47.67 -51.55
N THR A 1049 57.15 -48.82 -52.24
CA THR A 1049 55.92 -49.42 -52.76
C THR A 1049 55.70 -50.81 -52.15
N ALA A 1050 54.45 -51.23 -52.02
CA ALA A 1050 54.11 -52.58 -51.55
C ALA A 1050 54.60 -53.66 -52.54
N GLN A 1051 54.76 -54.89 -52.03
CA GLN A 1051 55.14 -56.04 -52.84
C GLN A 1051 54.20 -56.21 -54.05
N GLY A 1052 54.78 -56.41 -55.24
CA GLY A 1052 54.03 -56.50 -56.50
C GLY A 1052 53.61 -55.15 -57.10
N GLN A 1053 54.12 -54.02 -56.61
CA GLN A 1053 53.77 -52.68 -57.09
C GLN A 1053 54.96 -51.86 -57.61
N ASP A 1054 54.76 -51.16 -58.72
CA ASP A 1054 55.81 -50.45 -59.47
C ASP A 1054 56.09 -49.03 -58.92
N LEU A 1055 57.31 -48.54 -59.17
CA LEU A 1055 57.68 -47.13 -59.00
C LEU A 1055 57.90 -46.47 -60.37
N ASN A 1056 57.15 -45.42 -60.66
CA ASN A 1056 57.42 -44.50 -61.77
C ASN A 1056 57.92 -43.17 -61.20
N LEU A 1057 59.24 -42.97 -61.21
CA LEU A 1057 59.88 -41.77 -60.67
C LEU A 1057 60.51 -40.96 -61.81
N LYS A 1058 60.10 -39.70 -61.93
CA LYS A 1058 60.62 -38.76 -62.91
C LYS A 1058 61.08 -37.49 -62.21
N VAL A 1059 62.36 -37.19 -62.32
CA VAL A 1059 63.02 -36.02 -61.72
C VAL A 1059 63.65 -35.22 -62.86
N LYS A 1060 63.35 -33.92 -62.97
CA LYS A 1060 63.84 -33.09 -64.09
C LYS A 1060 65.33 -32.74 -63.92
N GLY A 1061 65.77 -32.55 -62.68
CA GLY A 1061 67.13 -32.24 -62.27
C GLY A 1061 67.71 -33.36 -61.40
N LEU A 1062 68.27 -33.00 -60.25
CA LEU A 1062 68.95 -33.92 -59.34
C LEU A 1062 67.95 -34.80 -58.56
N LEU A 1063 68.16 -36.12 -58.64
CA LEU A 1063 67.70 -37.11 -57.68
C LEU A 1063 68.84 -37.38 -56.68
N ASP A 1064 68.76 -36.81 -55.49
CA ASP A 1064 69.68 -37.06 -54.38
C ASP A 1064 69.07 -38.09 -53.42
N ASN A 1065 69.62 -39.30 -53.43
CA ASN A 1065 69.31 -40.42 -52.55
C ASN A 1065 70.50 -40.74 -51.62
N SER A 1066 71.39 -39.78 -51.39
CA SER A 1066 72.62 -39.97 -50.61
C SER A 1066 72.36 -40.09 -49.10
N HIS A 1067 73.42 -40.19 -48.30
CA HIS A 1067 73.35 -40.16 -46.82
C HIS A 1067 72.36 -41.18 -46.23
N SER A 1068 72.49 -42.47 -46.61
CA SER A 1068 71.55 -43.55 -46.24
C SER A 1068 70.11 -43.39 -46.76
N GLY A 1069 69.89 -42.60 -47.81
CA GLY A 1069 68.61 -42.51 -48.52
C GLY A 1069 68.19 -43.84 -49.15
N LYS A 1070 66.90 -44.12 -49.19
CA LYS A 1070 66.34 -45.42 -49.61
C LYS A 1070 65.23 -45.27 -50.63
N ILE A 1071 65.31 -46.05 -51.71
CA ILE A 1071 64.26 -46.27 -52.69
C ILE A 1071 64.03 -47.77 -52.78
N TYR A 1072 62.91 -48.25 -52.24
CA TYR A 1072 62.56 -49.68 -52.14
C TYR A 1072 61.31 -49.99 -52.96
N VAL A 1073 61.47 -50.74 -54.05
CA VAL A 1073 60.39 -50.95 -55.03
C VAL A 1073 59.94 -52.41 -55.04
N GLY A 1074 58.67 -52.63 -54.75
CA GLY A 1074 58.07 -53.96 -54.58
C GLY A 1074 57.85 -54.76 -55.87
N ASN A 1075 58.03 -54.15 -57.04
CA ASN A 1075 58.01 -54.81 -58.35
C ASN A 1075 59.05 -54.17 -59.30
N ASN A 1076 58.65 -53.47 -60.37
CA ASN A 1076 59.57 -52.81 -61.29
C ASN A 1076 59.77 -51.33 -60.93
N ALA A 1077 60.96 -50.80 -61.20
CA ALA A 1077 61.26 -49.38 -61.05
C ALA A 1077 61.60 -48.77 -62.42
N ASN A 1078 60.97 -47.65 -62.75
CA ASN A 1078 61.29 -46.83 -63.90
C ASN A 1078 61.66 -45.43 -63.38
N ILE A 1079 62.97 -45.17 -63.30
CA ILE A 1079 63.54 -43.93 -62.77
C ILE A 1079 64.08 -43.12 -63.94
N GLN A 1080 63.63 -41.88 -64.07
CA GLN A 1080 64.12 -40.89 -65.03
C GLN A 1080 64.64 -39.69 -64.24
N ALA A 1081 65.85 -39.22 -64.54
CA ALA A 1081 66.50 -38.13 -63.79
C ALA A 1081 67.30 -37.20 -64.70
N GLY A 1082 67.51 -35.95 -64.26
CA GLY A 1082 68.53 -35.08 -64.86
C GLY A 1082 69.93 -35.57 -64.47
N SER A 1083 70.17 -35.76 -63.18
CA SER A 1083 71.32 -36.49 -62.62
C SER A 1083 70.87 -37.32 -61.42
N ILE A 1084 71.63 -38.36 -61.07
CA ILE A 1084 71.37 -39.18 -59.88
C ILE A 1084 72.59 -39.15 -58.98
N ASP A 1085 72.37 -38.90 -57.71
CA ASP A 1085 73.36 -39.04 -56.65
C ASP A 1085 72.86 -40.01 -55.59
N ASN A 1086 73.54 -41.15 -55.47
CA ASN A 1086 73.26 -42.23 -54.54
C ASN A 1086 74.48 -42.48 -53.60
N HIS A 1087 75.38 -41.50 -53.47
CA HIS A 1087 76.61 -41.65 -52.69
C HIS A 1087 76.36 -41.71 -51.17
N THR A 1088 77.40 -41.99 -50.37
CA THR A 1088 77.32 -42.05 -48.91
C THR A 1088 76.21 -43.00 -48.43
N GLN A 1089 76.35 -44.29 -48.76
CA GLN A 1089 75.43 -45.37 -48.35
C GLN A 1089 73.98 -45.26 -48.86
N GLY A 1090 73.73 -44.51 -49.94
CA GLY A 1090 72.43 -44.49 -50.62
C GLY A 1090 72.04 -45.86 -51.18
N GLN A 1091 70.74 -46.18 -51.20
CA GLN A 1091 70.20 -47.49 -51.61
C GLN A 1091 69.03 -47.36 -52.59
N ILE A 1092 69.14 -47.97 -53.76
CA ILE A 1092 68.04 -48.17 -54.72
C ILE A 1092 67.88 -49.68 -54.93
N ASN A 1093 66.89 -50.29 -54.28
CA ASN A 1093 66.67 -51.74 -54.29
C ASN A 1093 65.30 -52.11 -54.86
N VAL A 1094 65.27 -53.01 -55.86
CA VAL A 1094 64.09 -53.29 -56.70
C VAL A 1094 63.79 -54.79 -56.76
N GLN A 1095 62.54 -55.20 -56.54
CA GLN A 1095 62.15 -56.61 -56.44
C GLN A 1095 62.03 -57.34 -57.78
N GLN A 1096 61.88 -56.64 -58.90
CA GLN A 1096 61.93 -57.18 -60.26
C GLN A 1096 62.93 -56.38 -61.10
N ASN A 1097 62.51 -55.67 -62.14
CA ASN A 1097 63.42 -55.00 -63.08
C ASN A 1097 63.62 -53.52 -62.70
N LEU A 1098 64.87 -53.04 -62.75
CA LEU A 1098 65.20 -51.63 -62.61
C LEU A 1098 65.58 -51.07 -63.98
N LYS A 1099 64.82 -50.09 -64.45
CA LYS A 1099 65.21 -49.19 -65.54
C LYS A 1099 65.52 -47.81 -64.96
N LEU A 1100 66.73 -47.32 -65.20
CA LEU A 1100 67.22 -46.04 -64.72
C LEU A 1100 67.81 -45.26 -65.90
N ASN A 1101 67.24 -44.10 -66.18
CA ASN A 1101 67.63 -43.22 -67.29
C ASN A 1101 68.00 -41.84 -66.74
N SER A 1102 69.30 -41.53 -66.69
CA SER A 1102 69.86 -40.22 -66.31
C SER A 1102 70.25 -39.42 -67.55
N GLN A 1103 70.06 -38.11 -67.55
CA GLN A 1103 70.53 -37.24 -68.64
C GLN A 1103 72.03 -36.90 -68.51
N LEU A 1104 72.53 -36.91 -67.27
CA LEU A 1104 73.92 -36.64 -66.87
C LEU A 1104 74.48 -37.86 -66.11
N GLN A 1105 75.53 -37.64 -65.31
CA GLN A 1105 76.17 -38.67 -64.50
C GLN A 1105 75.24 -39.31 -63.47
N VAL A 1106 75.45 -40.61 -63.22
CA VAL A 1106 74.96 -41.34 -62.05
C VAL A 1106 76.13 -41.50 -61.07
N ASN A 1107 76.05 -40.88 -59.90
CA ASN A 1107 76.98 -41.10 -58.79
C ASN A 1107 76.42 -42.19 -57.86
N ASN A 1108 77.21 -43.22 -57.59
CA ASN A 1108 76.91 -44.33 -56.68
C ASN A 1108 78.10 -44.60 -55.73
N GLN A 1109 78.94 -43.60 -55.45
CA GLN A 1109 80.13 -43.78 -54.62
C GLN A 1109 79.78 -44.25 -53.20
N THR A 1110 80.28 -45.40 -52.76
CA THR A 1110 79.86 -46.08 -51.50
C THR A 1110 78.36 -46.41 -51.40
N GLY A 1111 77.62 -46.34 -52.51
CA GLY A 1111 76.18 -46.59 -52.60
C GLY A 1111 75.83 -47.97 -53.16
N GLN A 1112 74.55 -48.31 -53.15
CA GLN A 1112 74.01 -49.55 -53.70
C GLN A 1112 72.86 -49.28 -54.67
N ILE A 1113 72.96 -49.85 -55.87
CA ILE A 1113 71.88 -49.94 -56.86
C ILE A 1113 71.69 -51.42 -57.21
N ALA A 1114 70.57 -52.02 -56.82
CA ALA A 1114 70.33 -53.45 -57.03
C ALA A 1114 68.92 -53.77 -57.49
N ALA A 1115 68.80 -54.80 -58.32
CA ALA A 1115 67.50 -55.41 -58.63
C ALA A 1115 67.59 -56.93 -58.62
N ASN A 1116 66.48 -57.60 -58.28
CA ASN A 1116 66.45 -59.06 -58.34
C ASN A 1116 66.46 -59.57 -59.79
N ALA A 1117 65.73 -58.92 -60.69
CA ALA A 1117 65.75 -59.21 -62.12
C ALA A 1117 66.66 -58.22 -62.85
N ASP A 1118 66.37 -57.86 -64.10
CA ASP A 1118 67.31 -57.12 -64.94
C ASP A 1118 67.53 -55.68 -64.43
N VAL A 1119 68.77 -55.22 -64.46
CA VAL A 1119 69.16 -53.81 -64.20
C VAL A 1119 69.61 -53.19 -65.52
N HIS A 1120 68.97 -52.09 -65.92
CA HIS A 1120 69.34 -51.30 -67.08
C HIS A 1120 69.56 -49.84 -66.67
N ILE A 1121 70.80 -49.36 -66.79
CA ILE A 1121 71.21 -47.98 -66.47
C ILE A 1121 71.66 -47.31 -67.77
N GLN A 1122 71.04 -46.19 -68.13
CA GLN A 1122 71.45 -45.34 -69.23
C GLN A 1122 71.78 -43.94 -68.69
N SER A 1123 72.95 -43.38 -69.02
CA SER A 1123 73.45 -42.11 -68.49
C SER A 1123 74.50 -41.43 -69.39
N GLN A 1124 75.06 -40.31 -68.93
CA GLN A 1124 76.30 -39.72 -69.50
C GLN A 1124 77.41 -39.77 -68.45
N GLY A 1125 77.83 -40.99 -68.12
CA GLY A 1125 78.79 -41.30 -67.07
C GLY A 1125 78.16 -42.01 -65.86
N ILE A 1126 78.91 -42.92 -65.27
CA ILE A 1126 78.52 -43.69 -64.08
C ILE A 1126 79.75 -43.74 -63.17
N ASP A 1127 79.60 -43.37 -61.91
CA ASP A 1127 80.66 -43.51 -60.91
C ASP A 1127 80.20 -44.46 -59.79
N ASN A 1128 80.70 -45.68 -59.84
CA ASN A 1128 80.46 -46.75 -58.87
C ASN A 1128 81.68 -46.96 -57.95
N SER A 1129 82.53 -45.94 -57.74
CA SER A 1129 83.75 -46.12 -56.94
C SER A 1129 83.41 -46.44 -55.48
N GLU A 1130 83.96 -47.52 -54.93
CA GLU A 1130 83.58 -48.11 -53.63
C GLU A 1130 82.09 -48.51 -53.50
N GLY A 1131 81.32 -48.47 -54.59
CA GLY A 1131 79.88 -48.76 -54.64
C GLY A 1131 79.55 -50.15 -55.18
N GLN A 1132 78.26 -50.50 -55.19
CA GLN A 1132 77.73 -51.72 -55.80
C GLN A 1132 76.61 -51.41 -56.80
N ILE A 1133 76.71 -51.96 -58.01
CA ILE A 1133 75.59 -52.11 -58.95
C ILE A 1133 75.40 -53.61 -59.23
N SER A 1134 74.20 -54.15 -59.02
CA SER A 1134 73.99 -55.61 -59.14
C SER A 1134 72.62 -56.07 -59.64
N SER A 1135 72.62 -57.12 -60.46
CA SER A 1135 71.44 -57.92 -60.79
C SER A 1135 71.56 -59.31 -60.18
N VAL A 1136 70.62 -59.70 -59.31
CA VAL A 1136 70.71 -60.93 -58.50
C VAL A 1136 70.35 -62.20 -59.28
N GLN A 1137 69.44 -62.10 -60.27
CA GLN A 1137 68.94 -63.20 -61.11
C GLN A 1137 68.81 -62.83 -62.59
N GLY A 1138 69.04 -61.56 -62.94
CA GLY A 1138 68.87 -60.98 -64.27
C GLY A 1138 70.20 -60.66 -64.96
N ARG A 1139 70.11 -59.84 -66.01
CA ARG A 1139 71.23 -59.18 -66.68
C ARG A 1139 71.52 -57.81 -66.06
N LEU A 1140 72.73 -57.31 -66.29
CA LEU A 1140 73.14 -55.95 -65.94
C LEU A 1140 73.60 -55.22 -67.21
N GLU A 1141 72.83 -54.23 -67.65
CA GLU A 1141 73.08 -53.40 -68.83
C GLU A 1141 73.43 -51.99 -68.38
N LEU A 1142 74.63 -51.52 -68.72
CA LEU A 1142 75.20 -50.23 -68.31
C LEU A 1142 75.63 -49.44 -69.55
N ASP A 1143 74.86 -48.42 -69.91
CA ASP A 1143 75.19 -47.47 -70.97
C ASP A 1143 75.54 -46.11 -70.36
N ALA A 1144 76.84 -45.83 -70.23
CA ALA A 1144 77.38 -44.55 -69.77
C ALA A 1144 77.50 -43.52 -70.91
N GLY A 1145 76.99 -43.81 -72.12
CA GLY A 1145 76.99 -42.89 -73.25
C GLY A 1145 78.40 -42.51 -73.69
N THR A 1146 78.66 -41.20 -73.80
CA THR A 1146 80.01 -40.66 -74.04
C THR A 1146 80.74 -40.30 -72.74
N GLY A 1147 80.29 -40.82 -71.60
CA GLY A 1147 80.91 -40.60 -70.30
C GLY A 1147 81.90 -41.69 -69.89
N LEU A 1148 82.56 -41.44 -68.76
CA LEU A 1148 83.36 -42.42 -68.03
C LEU A 1148 82.45 -43.35 -67.21
N LEU A 1149 82.68 -44.65 -67.27
CA LEU A 1149 82.25 -45.60 -66.25
C LEU A 1149 83.41 -45.82 -65.27
N SER A 1150 83.32 -45.29 -64.05
CA SER A 1150 84.23 -45.62 -62.94
C SER A 1150 83.62 -46.72 -62.06
N ASN A 1151 84.45 -47.68 -61.66
CA ASN A 1151 84.16 -48.79 -60.77
C ASN A 1151 85.35 -49.01 -59.82
N GLN A 1152 86.06 -47.94 -59.45
CA GLN A 1152 87.29 -48.00 -58.65
C GLN A 1152 87.02 -48.55 -57.25
N SER A 1153 87.60 -49.70 -56.89
CA SER A 1153 87.24 -50.47 -55.69
C SER A 1153 85.73 -50.79 -55.56
N GLY A 1154 84.97 -50.65 -56.65
CA GLY A 1154 83.53 -50.90 -56.72
C GLY A 1154 83.21 -52.31 -57.19
N SER A 1155 81.91 -52.62 -57.28
CA SER A 1155 81.43 -53.92 -57.74
C SER A 1155 80.27 -53.80 -58.74
N LEU A 1156 80.45 -54.41 -59.91
CA LEU A 1156 79.41 -54.67 -60.91
C LEU A 1156 79.14 -56.18 -60.94
N GLN A 1157 77.90 -56.60 -60.71
CA GLN A 1157 77.56 -58.02 -60.55
C GLN A 1157 76.30 -58.44 -61.32
N SER A 1158 76.33 -59.61 -61.95
CA SER A 1158 75.19 -60.18 -62.68
C SER A 1158 75.14 -61.71 -62.57
N ALA A 1159 73.94 -62.25 -62.37
CA ALA A 1159 73.69 -63.70 -62.46
C ALA A 1159 73.44 -64.19 -63.90
N LYS A 1160 73.36 -63.27 -64.87
CA LYS A 1160 73.42 -63.57 -66.30
C LYS A 1160 74.55 -62.75 -66.92
N ASP A 1161 74.29 -62.05 -68.02
CA ASP A 1161 75.27 -61.25 -68.74
C ASP A 1161 75.48 -59.86 -68.09
N ILE A 1162 76.65 -59.27 -68.33
CA ILE A 1162 76.94 -57.84 -68.18
C ILE A 1162 77.16 -57.25 -69.57
N GLU A 1163 76.40 -56.22 -69.96
CA GLU A 1163 76.70 -55.38 -71.12
C GLU A 1163 77.13 -53.99 -70.64
N ILE A 1164 78.29 -53.50 -71.08
CA ILE A 1164 78.81 -52.16 -70.78
C ILE A 1164 79.02 -51.40 -72.09
N LYS A 1165 78.54 -50.16 -72.16
CA LYS A 1165 78.83 -49.17 -73.21
C LYS A 1165 79.35 -47.90 -72.54
N ALA A 1166 80.51 -47.40 -72.94
CA ALA A 1166 81.08 -46.15 -72.41
C ALA A 1166 82.13 -45.56 -73.35
N GLU A 1167 82.49 -44.29 -73.14
CA GLU A 1167 83.68 -43.72 -73.76
C GLU A 1167 84.94 -44.36 -73.15
N ARG A 1168 84.98 -44.43 -71.82
CA ARG A 1168 86.09 -44.97 -71.02
C ARG A 1168 85.57 -45.83 -69.87
N LEU A 1169 86.36 -46.83 -69.46
CA LEU A 1169 86.07 -47.73 -68.34
C LEU A 1169 87.26 -47.76 -67.38
N HIS A 1170 87.07 -47.30 -66.16
CA HIS A 1170 88.05 -47.33 -65.07
C HIS A 1170 87.54 -48.31 -64.00
N SER A 1171 88.26 -49.41 -63.73
CA SER A 1171 87.87 -50.43 -62.75
C SER A 1171 89.05 -50.83 -61.86
N GLN A 1172 89.93 -49.88 -61.54
CA GLN A 1172 91.12 -50.12 -60.74
C GLN A 1172 90.74 -50.64 -59.35
N SER A 1173 91.27 -51.81 -58.97
CA SER A 1173 90.86 -52.58 -57.77
C SER A 1173 89.35 -52.91 -57.65
N GLY A 1174 88.56 -52.69 -58.70
CA GLY A 1174 87.13 -53.01 -58.76
C GLY A 1174 86.88 -54.44 -59.22
N LEU A 1175 85.64 -54.90 -59.05
CA LEU A 1175 85.15 -56.21 -59.49
C LEU A 1175 84.08 -56.05 -60.58
N ILE A 1176 84.20 -56.78 -61.69
CA ILE A 1176 83.16 -56.90 -62.73
C ILE A 1176 82.89 -58.40 -62.97
N ASN A 1177 81.81 -58.92 -62.37
CA ASN A 1177 81.54 -60.36 -62.33
C ASN A 1177 80.17 -60.73 -62.93
N ALA A 1178 80.18 -61.57 -63.96
CA ALA A 1178 79.00 -62.15 -64.58
C ALA A 1178 79.04 -63.68 -64.50
N GLN A 1179 77.91 -64.33 -64.22
CA GLN A 1179 77.79 -65.80 -64.40
C GLN A 1179 77.55 -66.19 -65.87
N GLY A 1180 77.07 -65.25 -66.69
CA GLY A 1180 76.98 -65.35 -68.14
C GLY A 1180 78.21 -64.76 -68.83
N SER A 1181 77.98 -63.93 -69.85
CA SER A 1181 79.02 -63.23 -70.60
C SER A 1181 79.25 -61.79 -70.11
N ILE A 1182 80.47 -61.26 -70.26
CA ILE A 1182 80.77 -59.83 -70.09
C ILE A 1182 81.08 -59.26 -71.48
N GLN A 1183 80.27 -58.31 -71.94
CA GLN A 1183 80.49 -57.59 -73.20
C GLN A 1183 80.71 -56.11 -72.91
N ALA A 1184 81.94 -55.62 -73.12
CA ALA A 1184 82.28 -54.21 -72.99
C ALA A 1184 82.54 -53.57 -74.37
N GLN A 1185 81.76 -52.54 -74.71
CA GLN A 1185 81.88 -51.71 -75.90
C GLN A 1185 82.45 -50.35 -75.48
N ILE A 1186 83.78 -50.25 -75.45
CA ILE A 1186 84.51 -49.07 -74.94
C ILE A 1186 85.20 -48.36 -76.11
N GLN A 1187 85.03 -47.04 -76.20
CA GLN A 1187 85.47 -46.27 -77.39
C GLN A 1187 86.92 -45.79 -77.33
N GLN A 1188 87.46 -45.52 -76.14
CA GLN A 1188 88.81 -44.95 -75.97
C GLN A 1188 89.73 -45.81 -75.08
N GLU A 1189 89.38 -45.97 -73.79
CA GLU A 1189 90.32 -46.47 -72.78
C GLU A 1189 89.66 -47.42 -71.78
N ILE A 1190 90.36 -48.51 -71.45
CA ILE A 1190 90.05 -49.40 -70.33
C ILE A 1190 91.26 -49.41 -69.40
N ASP A 1191 91.11 -48.90 -68.18
CA ASP A 1191 92.09 -49.08 -67.10
C ASP A 1191 91.50 -50.00 -66.02
N ASN A 1192 92.05 -51.21 -65.94
CA ASN A 1192 91.67 -52.24 -64.97
C ASN A 1192 92.82 -52.59 -64.01
N ASN A 1193 93.67 -51.62 -63.65
CA ASN A 1193 94.82 -51.87 -62.78
C ASN A 1193 94.42 -52.50 -61.43
N ALA A 1194 94.87 -53.73 -61.19
CA ALA A 1194 94.51 -54.58 -60.05
C ALA A 1194 93.00 -54.90 -59.87
N GLY A 1195 92.16 -54.65 -60.87
CA GLY A 1195 90.75 -55.08 -60.88
C GLY A 1195 90.58 -56.58 -61.21
N GLN A 1196 89.36 -57.10 -60.98
CA GLN A 1196 88.96 -58.51 -61.17
C GLN A 1196 87.78 -58.63 -62.14
#